data_AF-A0A8H3A4Z9-F1
#
_entry.id   AF-A0A8H3A4Z9-F1
#
_cell.length_a   1.000
_cell.length_b   1.000
_cell.length_c   1.000
_cell.angle_alpha   90.00
_cell.angle_beta   90.00
_cell.angle_gamma   90.00
#
_symmetry.space_group_name_H-M   'P 1'
#
loop_
_entity.id
_entity.type
_entity.pdbx_description
1 polymer ?
#
loop_
_entity_poly.entity_id
_entity_poly.type
_entity_poly.pdbx_seq_one_letter_code
_entity_poly.pdbx_strand_id
1 'polypeptide(L)'
;MNRSTYSRFVTVGHSGPPNEPQSDYVPSDDIQPEIHSALGANYDSISIFLANERWKTRWQKMCLSGPQTLPNRSDSLQGQRSPARIKLENTASGLFKVPSDQKDAETEMEAELWRAGGGFQRNEVNIMRNDQAEHVIGFVSDWLELDSQIEGVRYDSEMALRQELQRGQEITTYARAINDCLASSAVSPYMSLSIRIPVCDIPPDDGNAAKGVSDHEDELSATWQMWNTIRMVCGATQRVSVALDLTPALPASSGVLARWCAEHVQHLILPATTFIPNAKGYPVLPKLMQGFLRDLFKNRPNIILSKTQSNLHNLGGELAYLQYVRHLEKTSPFNVARDAPDGLTVESFGRGYEDYLQAPLQPLMDNLASMTYEVFEKDPVKYRQYEQAVYRALLDQTPDSITVICVAGAGRGPIVSNCIRAVERSGRDARIYAIEKNPSAFVTYVIATYYETLLLMKRRLQGRKAREWPDFVQIKFGDMRTVQLPEPVDILVSELLGSFGDNELSPECLDGAMRLLKPEGISIPASYTAYLAPISASRLYNDPTGILRDTKGVETPYVVMLHAINTLSGDEEEKHPRCGPKIQDCWTFEHPRKIVLDPQGLPITNTHNNAACHLTFHIPHAGLMHGLAGYFEAVLYKDVGITTHPERMEKVSPNMLSWFPIFFPFKEPLYLPSNSELDVYVWRLSDAQKVWYEWMAESFLPCVVAGNSAAVPSPTKSNTLGVSLGNQMLPSPMLDAPSGWGQARSDSYFSAEGERELRVKIGQTALHNPGALPGGKTDPMDASPVATALREASEEIGLPIPSPAIHILGLLSPFVSYYKLAVTPVVAFLSDLTLLEHLKPNPEEVDEIFDHPLEAILSPELAATLAPRPRRPLSERGSEKWRYEPEYHYMKDSTWLHGSWYRMHKFRTVTTPISGLTSDILILAAKIAYVRNTDYERYAENHVTPDIALGWAMKQHVANARSASQLQGPSTESHTEGLAD
;
A
#
# COMPACT_ATOMS: atom_id res chain seq x y z
N MET A 1 -27.52 12.30 0.40
CA MET A 1 -27.32 13.31 1.46
C MET A 1 -26.19 14.22 1.06
N ASN A 2 -26.35 15.55 1.12
CA ASN A 2 -25.21 16.45 0.96
C ASN A 2 -24.23 16.23 2.13
N ARG A 3 -23.02 15.71 1.85
CA ARG A 3 -21.95 15.72 2.85
C ARG A 3 -21.62 17.17 3.17
N SER A 4 -21.50 17.49 4.46
CA SER A 4 -21.10 18.82 4.91
C SER A 4 -19.73 19.20 4.33
N THR A 5 -19.55 20.48 4.01
CA THR A 5 -18.27 21.03 3.54
C THR A 5 -17.21 21.05 4.66
N TYR A 6 -17.64 20.94 5.92
CA TYR A 6 -16.79 20.97 7.12
C TYR A 6 -17.16 19.84 8.09
N SER A 7 -16.30 19.62 9.07
CA SER A 7 -16.48 18.70 10.19
C SER A 7 -17.79 18.95 10.94
N ARG A 8 -18.42 17.88 11.43
CA ARG A 8 -19.60 17.99 12.30
C ARG A 8 -19.15 18.06 13.75
N PHE A 9 -19.85 18.84 14.56
CA PHE A 9 -19.56 19.02 15.98
C PHE A 9 -20.60 18.34 16.83
N VAL A 10 -20.14 17.59 17.83
CA VAL A 10 -20.94 16.67 18.63
C VAL A 10 -20.65 16.97 20.10
N THR A 11 -21.71 17.12 20.91
CA THR A 11 -21.57 17.17 22.38
C THR A 11 -21.85 15.81 23.00
N VAL A 12 -21.37 15.58 24.21
CA VAL A 12 -21.73 14.38 24.99
C VAL A 12 -22.95 14.70 25.85
N GLY A 13 -24.00 13.86 25.76
CA GLY A 13 -25.20 13.99 26.58
C GLY A 13 -24.93 13.74 28.07
N HIS A 14 -25.88 14.08 28.93
CA HIS A 14 -25.65 14.06 30.39
C HIS A 14 -25.62 12.65 31.02
N SER A 15 -25.57 11.61 30.19
CA SER A 15 -25.56 10.20 30.56
C SER A 15 -24.14 9.59 30.59
N GLY A 16 -23.37 9.91 31.65
CA GLY A 16 -22.16 9.17 32.08
C GLY A 16 -21.01 10.06 32.59
N PRO A 17 -19.98 9.53 33.28
CA PRO A 17 -19.76 8.20 33.87
C PRO A 17 -19.76 8.26 35.44
N PRO A 18 -19.41 7.20 36.22
CA PRO A 18 -20.10 6.90 37.50
C PRO A 18 -19.58 7.55 38.81
N ASN A 19 -18.72 8.58 38.78
CA ASN A 19 -17.91 8.99 39.95
C ASN A 19 -18.27 10.33 40.65
N GLU A 20 -19.45 10.92 40.39
CA GLU A 20 -19.95 12.05 41.19
C GLU A 20 -21.30 11.72 41.86
N PRO A 21 -21.52 12.13 43.12
CA PRO A 21 -22.79 11.94 43.81
C PRO A 21 -23.84 12.91 43.24
N GLN A 22 -24.58 12.47 42.22
CA GLN A 22 -25.70 13.24 41.67
C GLN A 22 -26.80 13.41 42.71
N SER A 23 -27.06 14.66 43.09
CA SER A 23 -28.32 15.05 43.75
C SER A 23 -29.45 15.06 42.72
N ASP A 24 -30.47 14.22 42.93
CA ASP A 24 -31.81 14.30 42.33
C ASP A 24 -31.90 14.47 40.79
N TYR A 25 -31.01 13.82 40.02
CA TYR A 25 -31.25 13.64 38.58
C TYR A 25 -32.17 12.44 38.33
N VAL A 26 -33.41 12.71 37.95
CA VAL A 26 -34.34 11.69 37.41
C VAL A 26 -34.13 11.61 35.90
N PRO A 27 -33.68 10.46 35.34
CA PRO A 27 -33.51 10.34 33.89
C PRO A 27 -34.83 10.57 33.16
N SER A 28 -34.80 11.45 32.16
CA SER A 28 -35.93 11.67 31.25
C SER A 28 -36.17 10.41 30.42
N ASP A 29 -37.42 9.94 30.34
CA ASP A 29 -37.82 8.81 29.47
C ASP A 29 -37.79 9.17 27.96
N ASP A 30 -37.41 10.41 27.60
CA ASP A 30 -37.17 10.87 26.22
C ASP A 30 -35.90 11.74 26.13
N ILE A 31 -34.99 11.41 25.21
CA ILE A 31 -33.74 12.15 24.93
C ILE A 31 -33.93 13.36 24.02
N GLN A 32 -35.12 13.55 23.44
CA GLN A 32 -35.43 14.69 22.56
C GLN A 32 -35.13 16.08 23.16
N PRO A 33 -35.31 16.36 24.47
CA PRO A 33 -34.91 17.64 25.04
C PRO A 33 -33.39 17.88 24.98
N GLU A 34 -32.57 16.84 25.19
CA GLU A 34 -31.10 16.94 25.07
C GLU A 34 -30.67 17.16 23.61
N ILE A 35 -31.31 16.46 22.65
CA ILE A 35 -31.09 16.69 21.21
C ILE A 35 -31.40 18.14 20.83
N HIS A 36 -32.57 18.67 21.21
CA HIS A 36 -32.94 20.06 20.94
C HIS A 36 -32.00 21.07 21.62
N SER A 37 -31.51 20.77 22.82
CA SER A 37 -30.54 21.61 23.53
C SER A 37 -29.19 21.65 22.80
N ALA A 38 -28.67 20.49 22.37
CA ALA A 38 -27.43 20.40 21.60
C ALA A 38 -27.52 21.17 20.27
N LEU A 39 -28.60 20.96 19.51
CA LEU A 39 -28.85 21.69 18.25
C LEU A 39 -28.98 23.21 18.49
N GLY A 40 -29.68 23.62 19.55
CA GLY A 40 -29.80 25.03 19.96
C GLY A 40 -28.47 25.68 20.38
N ALA A 41 -27.52 24.88 20.89
CA ALA A 41 -26.15 25.31 21.20
C ALA A 41 -25.21 25.36 19.98
N ASN A 42 -25.71 25.10 18.77
CA ASN A 42 -24.98 25.00 17.50
C ASN A 42 -24.07 23.76 17.37
N TYR A 43 -24.32 22.68 18.11
CA TYR A 43 -23.81 21.35 17.75
C TYR A 43 -24.66 20.75 16.62
N ASP A 44 -24.07 19.86 15.83
CA ASP A 44 -24.72 19.16 14.72
C ASP A 44 -25.38 17.85 15.16
N SER A 45 -24.95 17.28 16.30
CA SER A 45 -25.43 16.01 16.86
C SER A 45 -25.11 15.90 18.36
N ILE A 46 -25.68 14.89 19.03
CA ILE A 46 -25.31 14.49 20.39
C ILE A 46 -24.70 13.09 20.38
N SER A 47 -23.92 12.75 21.40
CA SER A 47 -23.40 11.40 21.62
C SER A 47 -23.75 10.90 23.02
N ILE A 48 -24.25 9.67 23.10
CA ILE A 48 -24.80 9.04 24.31
C ILE A 48 -24.55 7.53 24.27
N PHE A 49 -24.52 6.86 25.41
CA PHE A 49 -24.53 5.40 25.44
C PHE A 49 -25.86 4.84 24.91
N LEU A 50 -25.82 3.69 24.22
CA LEU A 50 -27.02 3.01 23.70
C LEU A 50 -27.90 2.48 24.85
N ALA A 51 -27.26 1.88 25.85
CA ALA A 51 -27.86 1.42 27.10
C ALA A 51 -27.48 2.34 28.28
N ASN A 52 -28.24 2.27 29.37
CA ASN A 52 -28.05 3.12 30.55
C ASN A 52 -27.64 2.33 31.82
N GLU A 53 -27.37 3.03 32.93
CA GLU A 53 -26.92 2.41 34.19
C GLU A 53 -27.91 1.35 34.76
N ARG A 54 -29.20 1.36 34.37
CA ARG A 54 -30.14 0.29 34.75
C ARG A 54 -29.80 -1.03 34.05
N TRP A 55 -29.42 -0.97 32.78
CA TRP A 55 -28.93 -2.16 32.05
C TRP A 55 -27.68 -2.72 32.72
N LYS A 56 -26.67 -1.88 32.94
CA LYS A 56 -25.43 -2.25 33.63
C LYS A 56 -25.68 -2.87 34.99
N THR A 57 -26.53 -2.26 35.82
CA THR A 57 -26.90 -2.80 37.14
C THR A 57 -27.51 -4.20 37.03
N ARG A 58 -28.40 -4.41 36.05
CA ARG A 58 -29.04 -5.71 35.81
C ARG A 58 -28.06 -6.73 35.26
N TRP A 59 -27.20 -6.37 34.30
CA TRP A 59 -26.17 -7.25 33.77
C TRP A 59 -25.16 -7.65 34.85
N GLN A 60 -24.66 -6.72 35.67
CA GLN A 60 -23.76 -7.04 36.79
C GLN A 60 -24.41 -7.97 37.82
N LYS A 61 -25.72 -7.78 38.08
CA LYS A 61 -26.52 -8.70 38.91
C LYS A 61 -26.61 -10.10 38.29
N MET A 62 -26.86 -10.22 36.98
CA MET A 62 -27.00 -11.51 36.28
C MET A 62 -25.66 -12.24 36.04
N CYS A 63 -24.58 -11.51 35.77
CA CYS A 63 -23.37 -12.06 35.16
C CYS A 63 -22.14 -12.03 36.08
N LEU A 64 -22.10 -11.16 37.10
CA LEU A 64 -20.95 -11.03 38.02
C LEU A 64 -21.26 -11.49 39.47
N SER A 65 -22.54 -11.68 39.83
CA SER A 65 -22.94 -11.96 41.21
C SER A 65 -22.98 -13.46 41.52
N GLY A 66 -21.85 -14.03 41.92
CA GLY A 66 -21.78 -15.42 42.43
C GLY A 66 -22.34 -15.58 43.86
N PRO A 67 -22.75 -16.79 44.26
CA PRO A 67 -23.39 -17.04 45.57
C PRO A 67 -22.44 -16.78 46.74
N GLN A 68 -22.75 -15.78 47.58
CA GLN A 68 -21.96 -15.44 48.75
C GLN A 68 -22.20 -16.42 49.90
N THR A 69 -21.21 -17.27 50.22
CA THR A 69 -21.25 -18.06 51.47
C THR A 69 -19.97 -17.97 52.30
N LEU A 70 -20.08 -17.14 53.35
CA LEU A 70 -19.47 -17.25 54.70
C LEU A 70 -18.03 -16.76 54.94
N PRO A 71 -17.71 -16.33 56.19
CA PRO A 71 -16.69 -15.32 56.46
C PRO A 71 -15.34 -15.85 56.97
N ASN A 72 -14.30 -15.02 56.82
CA ASN A 72 -13.04 -14.99 57.57
C ASN A 72 -12.42 -16.35 57.96
N ARG A 73 -11.53 -16.85 57.11
CA ARG A 73 -10.24 -17.37 57.58
C ARG A 73 -9.10 -16.80 56.76
N SER A 74 -8.14 -16.22 57.47
CA SER A 74 -6.79 -16.00 56.95
C SER A 74 -6.14 -17.36 56.69
N ASP A 75 -5.76 -17.63 55.45
CA ASP A 75 -4.47 -18.26 55.14
C ASP A 75 -4.15 -18.07 53.65
N SER A 76 -2.87 -17.82 53.38
CA SER A 76 -2.31 -17.71 52.04
C SER A 76 -2.24 -19.06 51.35
N LEU A 77 -2.68 -19.16 50.09
CA LEU A 77 -1.96 -19.83 48.99
C LEU A 77 -2.75 -19.74 47.68
N GLN A 78 -2.02 -19.71 46.55
CA GLN A 78 -2.57 -19.67 45.20
C GLN A 78 -3.32 -20.98 44.87
N GLY A 79 -4.45 -20.87 44.18
CA GLY A 79 -5.18 -22.03 43.66
C GLY A 79 -6.29 -21.60 42.69
N GLN A 80 -6.18 -22.00 41.43
CA GLN A 80 -7.17 -21.74 40.39
C GLN A 80 -8.56 -22.24 40.81
N ARG A 81 -9.61 -21.43 40.61
CA ARG A 81 -11.00 -21.86 40.70
C ARG A 81 -11.77 -21.36 39.48
N SER A 82 -12.11 -22.28 38.59
CA SER A 82 -13.09 -22.05 37.53
C SER A 82 -14.48 -21.84 38.13
N PRO A 83 -15.35 -21.01 37.54
CA PRO A 83 -16.79 -21.10 37.76
C PRO A 83 -17.25 -22.49 37.32
N ALA A 84 -18.02 -23.17 38.16
CA ALA A 84 -18.44 -24.54 37.87
C ALA A 84 -19.54 -24.56 36.79
N ARG A 85 -19.16 -24.72 35.52
CA ARG A 85 -20.10 -25.24 34.51
C ARG A 85 -20.66 -26.57 35.02
N ILE A 86 -21.97 -26.65 35.19
CA ILE A 86 -22.64 -27.91 35.49
C ILE A 86 -22.47 -28.83 34.28
N LYS A 87 -21.63 -29.85 34.42
CA LYS A 87 -21.63 -30.99 33.50
C LYS A 87 -23.01 -31.64 33.56
N LEU A 88 -23.73 -31.64 32.44
CA LEU A 88 -24.90 -32.48 32.20
C LEU A 88 -24.46 -33.95 32.02
N GLU A 89 -23.99 -34.57 33.11
CA GLU A 89 -23.78 -36.02 33.16
C GLU A 89 -25.04 -36.71 33.71
N ASN A 90 -25.59 -37.59 32.88
CA ASN A 90 -26.91 -38.20 33.05
C ASN A 90 -26.87 -39.29 34.13
N THR A 91 -27.30 -38.98 35.36
CA THR A 91 -27.39 -39.95 36.47
C THR A 91 -28.80 -40.07 37.04
N ALA A 92 -29.21 -41.31 37.30
CA ALA A 92 -30.61 -41.72 37.41
C ALA A 92 -31.28 -41.47 38.78
N SER A 93 -31.00 -40.33 39.44
CA SER A 93 -31.62 -39.94 40.70
C SER A 93 -31.92 -38.43 40.74
N GLY A 94 -33.09 -38.05 40.24
CA GLY A 94 -33.49 -36.65 40.09
C GLY A 94 -33.75 -35.94 41.42
N LEU A 95 -32.73 -35.27 41.97
CA LEU A 95 -32.83 -34.30 43.06
C LEU A 95 -31.80 -33.18 42.82
N PHE A 96 -32.28 -32.06 42.26
CA PHE A 96 -31.47 -30.86 42.09
C PHE A 96 -31.17 -30.22 43.45
N LYS A 97 -29.95 -29.73 43.63
CA LYS A 97 -29.56 -28.95 44.81
C LYS A 97 -29.90 -27.47 44.53
N VAL A 98 -31.04 -27.02 45.06
CA VAL A 98 -31.50 -25.63 44.96
C VAL A 98 -30.51 -24.70 45.70
N PRO A 99 -30.22 -23.47 45.20
CA PRO A 99 -29.46 -22.48 45.94
C PRO A 99 -30.02 -22.22 47.34
N SER A 100 -29.15 -21.94 48.31
CA SER A 100 -29.55 -21.78 49.72
C SER A 100 -30.38 -20.53 50.01
N ASP A 101 -30.40 -19.56 49.09
CA ASP A 101 -31.23 -18.37 49.15
C ASP A 101 -32.12 -18.25 47.90
N GLN A 102 -33.40 -17.98 48.12
CA GLN A 102 -34.43 -17.90 47.08
C GLN A 102 -34.13 -16.81 46.03
N LYS A 103 -33.44 -15.74 46.46
CA LYS A 103 -33.08 -14.57 45.65
C LYS A 103 -31.95 -14.86 44.63
N ASP A 104 -31.07 -15.81 44.96
CA ASP A 104 -29.99 -16.24 44.06
C ASP A 104 -30.55 -17.13 42.95
N ALA A 105 -31.48 -18.03 43.29
CA ALA A 105 -32.18 -18.87 42.31
C ALA A 105 -33.02 -18.05 41.31
N GLU A 106 -33.68 -16.98 41.77
CA GLU A 106 -34.40 -16.04 40.90
C GLU A 106 -33.46 -15.27 39.95
N THR A 107 -32.26 -14.92 40.43
CA THR A 107 -31.26 -14.17 39.65
C THR A 107 -30.59 -15.05 38.59
N GLU A 108 -30.25 -16.30 38.93
CA GLU A 108 -29.72 -17.28 37.98
C GLU A 108 -30.75 -17.60 36.88
N MET A 109 -32.02 -17.78 37.26
CA MET A 109 -33.10 -17.99 36.28
C MET A 109 -33.31 -16.76 35.38
N GLU A 110 -33.14 -15.54 35.90
CA GLU A 110 -33.17 -14.31 35.09
C GLU A 110 -32.03 -14.28 34.07
N ALA A 111 -30.81 -14.66 34.48
CA ALA A 111 -29.64 -14.74 33.61
C ALA A 111 -29.80 -15.80 32.50
N GLU A 112 -30.29 -17.00 32.83
CA GLU A 112 -30.52 -18.06 31.83
C GLU A 112 -31.64 -17.70 30.84
N LEU A 113 -32.74 -17.09 31.31
CA LEU A 113 -33.79 -16.57 30.43
C LEU A 113 -33.28 -15.46 29.50
N TRP A 114 -32.34 -14.65 29.98
CA TRP A 114 -31.67 -13.65 29.16
C TRP A 114 -30.76 -14.31 28.11
N ARG A 115 -29.88 -15.24 28.50
CA ARG A 115 -29.01 -16.01 27.58
C ARG A 115 -29.80 -16.80 26.54
N ALA A 116 -31.00 -17.26 26.87
CA ALA A 116 -31.90 -17.97 25.95
C ALA A 116 -32.57 -17.08 24.86
N GLY A 117 -32.31 -15.77 24.85
CA GLY A 117 -32.86 -14.82 23.86
C GLY A 117 -33.70 -13.68 24.44
N GLY A 118 -33.49 -13.30 25.70
CA GLY A 118 -34.10 -12.13 26.31
C GLY A 118 -33.56 -10.81 25.72
N GLY A 119 -34.39 -9.77 25.73
CA GLY A 119 -34.03 -8.43 25.25
C GLY A 119 -33.99 -7.37 26.35
N PHE A 120 -33.75 -6.12 25.93
CA PHE A 120 -33.79 -4.96 26.82
C PHE A 120 -35.20 -4.72 27.37
N GLN A 121 -35.28 -4.30 28.63
CA GLN A 121 -36.48 -3.64 29.13
C GLN A 121 -36.59 -2.23 28.52
N ARG A 122 -37.82 -1.73 28.42
CA ARG A 122 -38.13 -0.42 27.80
C ARG A 122 -37.30 0.74 28.38
N ASN A 123 -36.91 0.64 29.65
CA ASN A 123 -36.25 1.70 30.42
C ASN A 123 -34.72 1.49 30.58
N GLU A 124 -34.15 0.49 29.91
CA GLU A 124 -32.72 0.14 29.93
C GLU A 124 -31.92 0.77 28.77
N VAL A 125 -32.59 1.30 27.75
CA VAL A 125 -31.99 1.95 26.57
C VAL A 125 -32.32 3.43 26.50
N ASN A 126 -31.45 4.22 25.88
CA ASN A 126 -31.63 5.67 25.75
C ASN A 126 -32.30 6.09 24.43
N ILE A 127 -32.23 5.26 23.38
CA ILE A 127 -32.86 5.52 22.08
C ILE A 127 -34.13 4.67 21.97
N MET A 128 -35.28 5.34 21.86
CA MET A 128 -36.61 4.71 21.87
C MET A 128 -37.33 4.76 20.53
N ARG A 129 -36.90 5.65 19.63
CA ARG A 129 -37.54 5.91 18.33
C ARG A 129 -36.52 6.16 17.22
N ASN A 130 -36.85 5.78 15.99
CA ASN A 130 -35.94 5.94 14.85
C ASN A 130 -35.66 7.41 14.48
N ASP A 131 -36.57 8.35 14.79
CA ASP A 131 -36.36 9.80 14.57
C ASP A 131 -35.32 10.39 15.54
N GLN A 132 -35.14 9.80 16.72
CA GLN A 132 -34.08 10.21 17.65
C GLN A 132 -32.69 9.79 17.12
N ALA A 133 -32.59 8.69 16.38
CA ALA A 133 -31.32 8.13 15.92
C ALA A 133 -30.62 8.97 14.83
N GLU A 134 -31.32 9.86 14.11
CA GLU A 134 -30.72 10.69 13.06
C GLU A 134 -29.68 11.70 13.59
N HIS A 135 -29.83 12.14 14.84
CA HIS A 135 -28.98 13.14 15.49
C HIS A 135 -28.08 12.57 16.60
N VAL A 136 -27.99 11.24 16.71
CA VAL A 136 -27.30 10.55 17.80
C VAL A 136 -26.13 9.70 17.28
N ILE A 137 -24.97 9.86 17.91
CA ILE A 137 -23.86 8.91 17.83
C ILE A 137 -23.89 8.04 19.09
N GLY A 138 -24.21 6.76 18.91
CA GLY A 138 -24.27 5.78 20.00
C GLY A 138 -22.89 5.30 20.43
N PHE A 139 -22.62 5.33 21.74
CA PHE A 139 -21.54 4.58 22.37
C PHE A 139 -22.06 3.23 22.86
N VAL A 140 -21.28 2.18 22.64
CA VAL A 140 -21.45 0.88 23.29
C VAL A 140 -21.04 1.01 24.76
N SER A 141 -21.68 0.23 25.65
CA SER A 141 -21.33 0.14 27.07
C SER A 141 -19.82 -0.06 27.32
N ASP A 142 -19.21 0.85 28.08
CA ASP A 142 -17.74 0.90 28.30
C ASP A 142 -17.20 -0.14 29.30
N TRP A 143 -18.09 -0.87 29.97
CA TRP A 143 -17.81 -1.89 30.98
C TRP A 143 -17.85 -3.33 30.43
N LEU A 144 -18.00 -3.52 29.11
CA LEU A 144 -18.03 -4.85 28.47
C LEU A 144 -16.61 -5.41 28.26
N GLU A 145 -16.30 -6.56 28.88
CA GLU A 145 -14.98 -7.20 28.79
C GLU A 145 -14.94 -8.31 27.73
N LEU A 146 -14.87 -7.91 26.46
CA LEU A 146 -14.92 -8.84 25.32
C LEU A 146 -13.69 -9.75 25.22
N ASP A 147 -12.56 -9.40 25.81
CA ASP A 147 -11.37 -10.26 25.89
C ASP A 147 -11.07 -10.71 27.35
N SER A 148 -12.11 -10.78 28.20
CA SER A 148 -11.95 -11.24 29.58
C SER A 148 -11.35 -12.65 29.64
N GLN A 149 -10.44 -12.86 30.58
CA GLN A 149 -9.85 -14.17 30.85
C GLN A 149 -10.88 -15.16 31.45
N ILE A 150 -11.98 -14.63 32.00
CA ILE A 150 -13.09 -15.42 32.54
C ILE A 150 -14.09 -15.72 31.41
N GLU A 151 -14.20 -16.98 31.01
CA GLU A 151 -15.05 -17.41 29.88
C GLU A 151 -16.52 -16.95 30.01
N GLY A 152 -17.10 -16.99 31.21
CA GLY A 152 -18.47 -16.54 31.46
C GLY A 152 -18.65 -15.03 31.24
N VAL A 153 -17.77 -14.21 31.83
CA VAL A 153 -17.78 -12.74 31.65
C VAL A 153 -17.60 -12.37 30.18
N ARG A 154 -16.70 -13.08 29.48
CA ARG A 154 -16.46 -12.90 28.05
C ARG A 154 -17.71 -13.24 27.22
N TYR A 155 -18.32 -14.40 27.46
CA TYR A 155 -19.55 -14.83 26.78
C TYR A 155 -20.71 -13.86 27.03
N ASP A 156 -20.94 -13.47 28.29
CA ASP A 156 -22.01 -12.54 28.66
C ASP A 156 -21.74 -11.11 28.15
N SER A 157 -20.47 -10.72 27.98
CA SER A 157 -20.10 -9.43 27.35
C SER A 157 -20.31 -9.47 25.83
N GLU A 158 -19.99 -10.59 25.18
CA GLU A 158 -20.24 -10.84 23.75
C GLU A 158 -21.75 -10.86 23.46
N MET A 159 -22.55 -11.49 24.33
CA MET A 159 -24.01 -11.46 24.27
C MET A 159 -24.58 -10.05 24.48
N ALA A 160 -24.06 -9.28 25.45
CA ALA A 160 -24.51 -7.91 25.70
C ALA A 160 -24.14 -6.95 24.55
N LEU A 161 -22.91 -7.03 24.01
CA LEU A 161 -22.53 -6.31 22.79
C LEU A 161 -23.48 -6.67 21.64
N ARG A 162 -23.71 -7.98 21.42
CA ARG A 162 -24.67 -8.44 20.42
C ARG A 162 -26.09 -8.03 20.73
N GLN A 163 -26.46 -7.65 21.93
CA GLN A 163 -27.78 -7.10 22.20
C GLN A 163 -27.85 -5.60 21.89
N GLU A 164 -26.75 -4.87 22.09
CA GLU A 164 -26.58 -3.49 21.66
C GLU A 164 -26.48 -3.35 20.11
N LEU A 165 -26.12 -4.42 19.37
CA LEU A 165 -25.92 -4.42 17.91
C LEU A 165 -26.85 -5.37 17.07
N GLN A 166 -27.28 -6.51 17.62
CA GLN A 166 -28.23 -7.58 17.18
C GLN A 166 -27.97 -8.51 15.97
N ARG A 167 -27.31 -9.66 16.25
CA ARG A 167 -27.73 -11.10 16.07
C ARG A 167 -26.61 -12.05 15.60
N GLY A 168 -26.43 -13.19 16.27
CA GLY A 168 -25.69 -14.39 15.77
C GLY A 168 -24.36 -14.70 16.47
N GLN A 169 -23.97 -15.98 16.57
CA GLN A 169 -22.79 -16.50 17.30
C GLN A 169 -21.58 -16.81 16.36
N GLU A 170 -20.32 -17.00 16.79
CA GLU A 170 -19.78 -17.32 18.13
C GLU A 170 -18.41 -16.63 18.43
N ILE A 171 -17.39 -17.30 19.01
CA ILE A 171 -16.31 -16.66 19.80
C ILE A 171 -14.94 -16.60 19.10
N THR A 172 -14.31 -15.41 19.01
CA THR A 172 -12.91 -15.11 19.43
C THR A 172 -12.36 -13.73 18.97
N THR A 173 -12.51 -12.60 19.65
CA THR A 173 -13.66 -12.18 20.46
C THR A 173 -13.99 -10.71 20.17
N TYR A 174 -13.05 -9.77 20.30
CA TYR A 174 -13.31 -8.35 19.93
C TYR A 174 -13.44 -8.11 18.41
N ALA A 175 -12.36 -8.26 17.65
CA ALA A 175 -12.36 -8.00 16.20
C ALA A 175 -13.26 -8.98 15.43
N ARG A 176 -13.40 -10.23 15.92
CA ARG A 176 -14.38 -11.18 15.37
C ARG A 176 -15.82 -10.80 15.72
N ALA A 177 -16.16 -10.38 16.95
CA ALA A 177 -17.54 -9.91 17.21
C ALA A 177 -17.91 -8.68 16.37
N ILE A 178 -16.96 -7.76 16.13
CA ILE A 178 -17.17 -6.65 15.17
C ILE A 178 -17.42 -7.20 13.77
N ASN A 179 -16.62 -8.15 13.29
CA ASN A 179 -16.80 -8.76 11.98
C ASN A 179 -18.12 -9.53 11.87
N ASP A 180 -18.52 -10.29 12.89
CA ASP A 180 -19.77 -11.06 12.95
C ASP A 180 -20.99 -10.14 12.97
N CYS A 181 -20.95 -9.06 13.75
CA CYS A 181 -21.96 -8.01 13.70
C CYS A 181 -22.04 -7.36 12.31
N LEU A 182 -20.93 -7.27 11.57
CA LEU A 182 -20.93 -6.74 10.20
C LEU A 182 -21.32 -7.78 9.13
N ALA A 183 -21.15 -9.08 9.41
CA ALA A 183 -21.44 -10.19 8.49
C ALA A 183 -22.85 -10.79 8.68
N SER A 184 -23.46 -10.60 9.86
CA SER A 184 -24.81 -11.08 10.17
C SER A 184 -25.86 -10.48 9.24
N SER A 185 -26.67 -11.34 8.62
CA SER A 185 -27.76 -10.96 7.70
C SER A 185 -28.91 -10.19 8.35
N ALA A 186 -28.86 -9.98 9.66
CA ALA A 186 -29.81 -9.17 10.41
C ALA A 186 -29.35 -7.73 10.67
N VAL A 187 -28.04 -7.44 10.56
CA VAL A 187 -27.51 -6.09 10.73
C VAL A 187 -27.61 -5.33 9.41
N SER A 188 -28.13 -4.11 9.49
CA SER A 188 -28.35 -3.25 8.32
C SER A 188 -27.03 -3.01 7.56
N PRO A 189 -27.01 -3.09 6.21
CA PRO A 189 -25.82 -2.80 5.41
C PRO A 189 -25.33 -1.34 5.55
N TYR A 190 -26.14 -0.48 6.19
CA TYR A 190 -25.85 0.93 6.46
C TYR A 190 -25.21 1.20 7.83
N MET A 191 -24.98 0.17 8.66
CA MET A 191 -24.31 0.34 9.96
C MET A 191 -22.80 0.55 9.79
N SER A 192 -22.25 1.53 10.52
CA SER A 192 -20.80 1.79 10.61
C SER A 192 -20.37 1.76 12.07
N LEU A 193 -19.17 1.25 12.34
CA LEU A 193 -18.59 1.09 13.67
C LEU A 193 -17.26 1.84 13.74
N SER A 194 -17.10 2.66 14.77
CA SER A 194 -15.90 3.48 14.98
C SER A 194 -15.15 2.98 16.21
N ILE A 195 -13.94 2.47 16.03
CA ILE A 195 -13.12 1.91 17.12
C ILE A 195 -12.46 3.04 17.89
N ARG A 196 -12.81 3.19 19.18
CA ARG A 196 -12.20 4.18 20.06
C ARG A 196 -10.79 3.73 20.46
N ILE A 197 -9.78 4.52 20.12
CA ILE A 197 -8.37 4.19 20.40
C ILE A 197 -7.56 5.47 20.64
N PRO A 198 -6.65 5.49 21.64
CA PRO A 198 -5.72 6.61 21.80
C PRO A 198 -4.66 6.63 20.70
N VAL A 199 -4.05 7.81 20.47
CA VAL A 199 -2.93 7.95 19.53
C VAL A 199 -1.73 7.09 19.95
N CYS A 200 -1.47 6.97 21.25
CA CYS A 200 -0.40 6.19 21.87
C CYS A 200 -0.75 5.90 23.34
N ASP A 201 -0.34 4.75 23.86
CA ASP A 201 -0.43 4.42 25.29
C ASP A 201 0.80 4.98 26.03
N ILE A 202 0.76 6.26 26.36
CA ILE A 202 1.76 6.89 27.24
C ILE A 202 1.25 6.79 28.67
N PRO A 203 1.92 6.05 29.58
CA PRO A 203 1.57 6.05 31.00
C PRO A 203 1.79 7.47 31.59
N PRO A 204 1.02 7.88 32.61
CA PRO A 204 1.19 9.19 33.25
C PRO A 204 2.63 9.39 33.73
N ASP A 205 3.21 10.54 33.39
CA ASP A 205 4.63 10.87 33.53
C ASP A 205 5.15 10.74 34.98
N ASP A 206 5.94 9.70 35.25
CA ASP A 206 6.65 9.44 36.51
C ASP A 206 7.98 10.21 36.59
N GLY A 207 8.00 11.45 36.07
CA GLY A 207 8.93 12.53 36.44
C GLY A 207 10.41 12.37 36.10
N ASN A 208 10.81 11.35 35.33
CA ASN A 208 12.20 10.99 35.06
C ASN A 208 12.60 11.15 33.58
N ALA A 209 12.68 12.41 33.12
CA ALA A 209 13.19 12.77 31.80
C ALA A 209 14.72 12.56 31.66
N ALA A 210 15.18 11.30 31.66
CA ALA A 210 16.61 10.96 31.56
C ALA A 210 16.93 9.52 31.05
N LYS A 211 16.11 8.94 30.17
CA LYS A 211 16.48 7.72 29.42
C LYS A 211 16.36 7.92 27.90
N GLY A 212 17.16 7.14 27.17
CA GLY A 212 17.47 7.37 25.75
C GLY A 212 16.27 7.18 24.81
N VAL A 213 16.31 7.90 23.68
CA VAL A 213 15.21 8.00 22.70
C VAL A 213 15.00 6.70 21.89
N SER A 214 15.93 5.73 21.95
CA SER A 214 15.90 4.50 21.14
C SER A 214 14.88 3.45 21.56
N ASP A 215 14.52 3.37 22.85
CA ASP A 215 13.86 2.17 23.41
C ASP A 215 12.32 2.30 23.46
N HIS A 216 11.76 3.41 22.96
CA HIS A 216 10.32 3.74 23.09
C HIS A 216 9.52 3.73 21.76
N GLU A 217 10.12 3.41 20.61
CA GLU A 217 9.42 3.47 19.31
C GLU A 217 8.35 2.38 19.11
N ASP A 218 8.57 1.19 19.69
CA ASP A 218 7.61 0.08 19.64
C ASP A 218 6.36 0.40 20.50
N GLU A 219 6.55 0.98 21.68
CA GLU A 219 5.46 1.46 22.55
C GLU A 219 4.61 2.54 21.83
N LEU A 220 5.26 3.48 21.13
CA LEU A 220 4.60 4.51 20.32
C LEU A 220 3.89 3.97 19.07
N SER A 221 4.05 2.69 18.73
CA SER A 221 3.42 2.04 17.58
C SER A 221 2.35 1.03 17.94
N ALA A 222 2.28 0.58 19.19
CA ALA A 222 1.36 -0.46 19.66
C ALA A 222 -0.12 -0.17 19.35
N THR A 223 -0.58 1.07 19.58
CA THR A 223 -1.97 1.49 19.30
C THR A 223 -2.32 1.40 17.81
N TRP A 224 -1.45 1.90 16.92
CA TRP A 224 -1.67 1.79 15.47
C TRP A 224 -1.57 0.33 14.98
N GLN A 225 -0.68 -0.49 15.56
CA GLN A 225 -0.61 -1.92 15.27
C GLN A 225 -1.88 -2.67 15.73
N MET A 226 -2.46 -2.31 16.88
CA MET A 226 -3.74 -2.84 17.34
C MET A 226 -4.87 -2.47 16.38
N TRP A 227 -4.97 -1.21 15.95
CA TRP A 227 -5.90 -0.78 14.91
C TRP A 227 -5.70 -1.56 13.60
N ASN A 228 -4.45 -1.70 13.14
CA ASN A 228 -4.12 -2.47 11.94
C ASN A 228 -4.58 -3.93 12.04
N THR A 229 -4.38 -4.56 13.21
CA THR A 229 -4.83 -5.93 13.46
C THR A 229 -6.35 -6.05 13.39
N ILE A 230 -7.07 -5.14 14.05
CA ILE A 230 -8.55 -5.12 14.05
C ILE A 230 -9.09 -4.98 12.63
N ARG A 231 -8.63 -3.98 11.86
CA ARG A 231 -9.14 -3.75 10.49
C ARG A 231 -8.85 -4.93 9.56
N MET A 232 -7.68 -5.59 9.69
CA MET A 232 -7.32 -6.74 8.85
C MET A 232 -8.20 -7.96 9.17
N VAL A 233 -8.47 -8.24 10.45
CA VAL A 233 -9.41 -9.30 10.87
C VAL A 233 -10.84 -9.01 10.38
N CYS A 234 -11.25 -7.74 10.30
CA CYS A 234 -12.53 -7.33 9.72
C CYS A 234 -12.53 -7.22 8.16
N GLY A 235 -11.54 -7.81 7.47
CA GLY A 235 -11.45 -7.81 6.01
C GLY A 235 -11.33 -6.42 5.38
N ALA A 236 -10.73 -5.47 6.10
CA ALA A 236 -10.52 -4.07 5.72
C ALA A 236 -11.80 -3.33 5.24
N THR A 237 -12.96 -3.69 5.79
CA THR A 237 -14.24 -3.11 5.37
C THR A 237 -14.36 -1.61 5.70
N GLN A 238 -14.83 -0.81 4.74
CA GLN A 238 -15.13 0.63 4.90
C GLN A 238 -16.19 0.94 5.98
N ARG A 239 -16.88 -0.08 6.50
CA ARG A 239 -17.82 0.05 7.64
C ARG A 239 -17.12 0.15 8.99
N VAL A 240 -15.82 -0.16 9.08
CA VAL A 240 -15.01 0.05 10.28
C VAL A 240 -14.16 1.31 10.09
N SER A 241 -14.12 2.16 11.11
CA SER A 241 -13.38 3.42 11.12
C SER A 241 -12.73 3.67 12.49
N VAL A 242 -11.95 4.73 12.61
CA VAL A 242 -11.27 5.12 13.86
C VAL A 242 -12.00 6.28 14.54
N ALA A 243 -12.20 6.15 15.85
CA ALA A 243 -12.51 7.25 16.75
C ALA A 243 -11.26 7.56 17.61
N LEU A 244 -10.45 8.53 17.19
CA LEU A 244 -9.23 8.86 17.93
C LEU A 244 -9.55 9.55 19.25
N ASP A 245 -9.08 8.95 20.33
CA ASP A 245 -9.10 9.55 21.66
C ASP A 245 -7.86 10.43 21.84
N LEU A 246 -8.10 11.74 21.92
CA LEU A 246 -7.05 12.75 22.05
C LEU A 246 -6.89 13.20 23.52
N THR A 247 -7.43 12.44 24.48
CA THR A 247 -7.22 12.68 25.92
C THR A 247 -5.75 12.57 26.35
N PRO A 248 -4.96 11.56 25.90
CA PRO A 248 -3.53 11.50 26.18
C PRO A 248 -2.75 12.60 25.44
N ALA A 249 -1.55 12.92 25.94
CA ALA A 249 -0.66 13.83 25.23
C ALA A 249 -0.20 13.21 23.90
N LEU A 250 -0.10 14.03 22.85
CA LEU A 250 0.42 13.56 21.56
C LEU A 250 1.94 13.32 21.63
N PRO A 251 2.45 12.28 20.95
CA PRO A 251 3.89 12.05 20.85
C PRO A 251 4.52 13.10 19.93
N ALA A 252 5.77 13.47 20.19
CA ALA A 252 6.48 14.48 19.40
C ALA A 252 6.92 13.97 18.01
N SER A 253 6.90 12.66 17.76
CA SER A 253 7.20 12.08 16.45
C SER A 253 6.11 12.44 15.43
N SER A 254 6.50 13.24 14.43
CA SER A 254 5.63 13.61 13.30
C SER A 254 5.21 12.40 12.48
N GLY A 255 6.09 11.41 12.30
CA GLY A 255 5.79 10.20 11.54
C GLY A 255 4.76 9.29 12.20
N VAL A 256 4.81 9.17 13.54
CA VAL A 256 3.78 8.46 14.32
C VAL A 256 2.39 9.09 14.12
N LEU A 257 2.32 10.42 14.12
CA LEU A 257 1.08 11.18 13.85
C LEU A 257 0.63 11.04 12.39
N ALA A 258 1.56 11.13 11.43
CA ALA A 258 1.25 11.08 10.00
C ALA A 258 0.58 9.77 9.56
N ARG A 259 0.89 8.64 10.22
CA ARG A 259 0.17 7.36 10.01
C ARG A 259 -1.34 7.53 10.13
N TRP A 260 -1.80 8.18 11.21
CA TRP A 260 -3.22 8.39 11.48
C TRP A 260 -3.92 9.31 10.44
N CYS A 261 -3.18 10.18 9.75
CA CYS A 261 -3.74 11.02 8.69
C CYS A 261 -4.10 10.26 7.40
N ALA A 262 -3.54 9.05 7.20
CA ALA A 262 -3.89 8.11 6.13
C ALA A 262 -5.03 7.14 6.50
N GLU A 263 -5.35 7.04 7.79
CA GLU A 263 -6.37 6.14 8.30
C GLU A 263 -7.79 6.70 8.13
N HIS A 264 -8.80 5.82 8.13
CA HIS A 264 -10.20 6.22 8.10
C HIS A 264 -10.66 6.75 9.46
N VAL A 265 -10.15 7.91 9.86
CA VAL A 265 -10.53 8.59 11.11
C VAL A 265 -11.85 9.32 10.93
N GLN A 266 -12.93 8.74 11.47
CA GLN A 266 -14.29 9.27 11.36
C GLN A 266 -14.69 10.13 12.57
N HIS A 267 -14.05 9.95 13.73
CA HIS A 267 -14.32 10.75 14.93
C HIS A 267 -13.04 11.18 15.64
N LEU A 268 -13.03 12.37 16.24
CA LEU A 268 -11.98 12.88 17.12
C LEU A 268 -12.61 13.27 18.46
N ILE A 269 -12.15 12.66 19.56
CA ILE A 269 -12.65 12.91 20.91
C ILE A 269 -11.72 13.91 21.60
N LEU A 270 -12.26 15.10 21.92
CA LEU A 270 -11.54 16.21 22.54
C LEU A 270 -12.24 16.62 23.85
N PRO A 271 -11.85 16.03 25.00
CA PRO A 271 -12.31 16.53 26.29
C PRO A 271 -11.76 17.92 26.61
N ALA A 272 -12.47 18.68 27.44
CA ALA A 272 -12.03 20.00 27.93
C ALA A 272 -10.64 20.00 28.58
N THR A 273 -10.17 18.86 29.10
CA THR A 273 -8.82 18.68 29.67
C THR A 273 -7.68 18.71 28.64
N THR A 274 -7.98 18.58 27.34
CA THR A 274 -6.98 18.68 26.26
C THR A 274 -6.62 20.13 25.90
N PHE A 275 -7.43 21.07 26.39
CA PHE A 275 -7.25 22.50 26.17
C PHE A 275 -6.44 23.12 27.31
N ILE A 276 -5.66 24.13 26.96
CA ILE A 276 -4.90 24.97 27.88
C ILE A 276 -5.45 26.42 27.83
N PRO A 277 -5.42 27.17 28.93
CA PRO A 277 -5.81 28.58 28.92
C PRO A 277 -4.77 29.43 28.17
N ASN A 278 -5.24 30.29 27.27
CA ASN A 278 -4.39 31.35 26.72
C ASN A 278 -4.18 32.50 27.74
N ALA A 279 -3.36 33.49 27.39
CA ALA A 279 -3.09 34.67 28.25
C ALA A 279 -4.34 35.51 28.62
N LYS A 280 -5.50 35.27 27.98
CA LYS A 280 -6.79 35.88 28.29
C LYS A 280 -7.77 34.89 28.96
N GLY A 281 -7.33 33.70 29.38
CA GLY A 281 -8.15 32.70 30.08
C GLY A 281 -9.13 31.91 29.21
N TYR A 282 -9.08 32.04 27.88
CA TYR A 282 -9.91 31.23 26.96
C TYR A 282 -9.23 29.90 26.62
N PRO A 283 -10.00 28.81 26.39
CA PRO A 283 -9.45 27.52 25.97
C PRO A 283 -8.82 27.60 24.58
N VAL A 284 -7.60 27.08 24.46
CA VAL A 284 -6.87 26.87 23.19
C VAL A 284 -6.14 25.52 23.24
N LEU A 285 -5.71 24.97 22.10
CA LEU A 285 -4.98 23.70 22.07
C LEU A 285 -3.46 23.92 22.00
N PRO A 286 -2.62 22.98 22.50
CA PRO A 286 -1.17 23.00 22.29
C PRO A 286 -0.79 23.03 20.80
N LYS A 287 0.36 23.62 20.44
CA LYS A 287 0.78 23.78 19.03
C LYS A 287 0.83 22.45 18.25
N LEU A 288 1.33 21.38 18.88
CA LEU A 288 1.40 20.04 18.28
C LEU A 288 0.00 19.51 17.90
N MET A 289 -0.95 19.64 18.83
CA MET A 289 -2.37 19.29 18.61
C MET A 289 -3.01 20.19 17.54
N GLN A 290 -2.69 21.49 17.50
CA GLN A 290 -3.17 22.38 16.42
C GLN A 290 -2.67 21.94 15.04
N GLY A 291 -1.42 21.46 14.92
CA GLY A 291 -0.89 20.90 13.68
C GLY A 291 -1.65 19.64 13.27
N PHE A 292 -1.65 18.63 14.14
CA PHE A 292 -2.30 17.34 13.90
C PHE A 292 -3.79 17.46 13.52
N LEU A 293 -4.55 18.33 14.20
CA LEU A 293 -5.95 18.59 13.83
C LEU A 293 -6.09 19.25 12.46
N ARG A 294 -5.19 20.17 12.08
CA ARG A 294 -5.21 20.81 10.75
C ARG A 294 -4.98 19.80 9.63
N ASP A 295 -4.11 18.82 9.86
CA ASP A 295 -3.84 17.74 8.90
C ASP A 295 -5.02 16.75 8.80
N LEU A 296 -5.80 16.58 9.88
CA LEU A 296 -6.99 15.72 9.90
C LEU A 296 -8.27 16.41 9.40
N PHE A 297 -8.41 17.74 9.49
CA PHE A 297 -9.64 18.44 9.03
C PHE A 297 -9.92 18.25 7.54
N LYS A 298 -8.90 17.97 6.72
CA LYS A 298 -9.07 17.62 5.30
C LYS A 298 -9.96 16.37 5.11
N ASN A 299 -9.97 15.46 6.08
CA ASN A 299 -10.78 14.24 6.09
C ASN A 299 -12.21 14.47 6.64
N ARG A 300 -12.52 15.67 7.17
CA ARG A 300 -13.84 16.10 7.67
C ARG A 300 -14.43 15.18 8.78
N PRO A 301 -13.67 14.86 9.84
CA PRO A 301 -14.13 13.99 10.92
C PRO A 301 -15.28 14.61 11.72
N ASN A 302 -15.95 13.79 12.53
CA ASN A 302 -16.87 14.29 13.56
C ASN A 302 -16.06 14.66 14.83
N ILE A 303 -16.16 15.90 15.29
CA ILE A 303 -15.50 16.39 16.50
C ILE A 303 -16.42 16.19 17.70
N ILE A 304 -16.06 15.28 18.61
CA ILE A 304 -16.78 15.04 19.86
C ILE A 304 -16.13 15.86 20.97
N LEU A 305 -16.77 16.94 21.38
CA LEU A 305 -16.36 17.74 22.54
C LEU A 305 -17.01 17.18 23.81
N SER A 306 -16.21 16.89 24.82
CA SER A 306 -16.68 16.32 26.09
C SER A 306 -16.20 17.12 27.30
N LYS A 307 -16.93 17.03 28.42
CA LYS A 307 -16.62 17.75 29.68
C LYS A 307 -16.50 19.28 29.54
N THR A 308 -17.05 19.89 28.49
CA THR A 308 -16.99 21.35 28.21
C THR A 308 -17.57 22.21 29.34
N GLN A 309 -18.52 21.65 30.10
CA GLN A 309 -19.20 22.29 31.24
C GLN A 309 -18.43 22.18 32.58
N SER A 310 -17.29 21.48 32.62
CA SER A 310 -16.48 21.28 33.83
C SER A 310 -15.78 22.54 34.39
N ASN A 311 -16.00 23.71 33.79
CA ASN A 311 -15.46 25.01 34.20
C ASN A 311 -13.93 25.08 34.37
N LEU A 312 -13.17 24.20 33.69
CA LEU A 312 -11.71 24.20 33.68
C LEU A 312 -11.06 25.47 33.10
N HIS A 313 -11.82 26.30 32.39
CA HIS A 313 -11.37 27.53 31.76
C HIS A 313 -12.23 28.72 32.21
N ASN A 314 -11.59 29.74 32.77
CA ASN A 314 -12.26 30.84 33.48
C ASN A 314 -13.09 31.78 32.57
N LEU A 315 -12.88 31.76 31.26
CA LEU A 315 -13.54 32.66 30.31
C LEU A 315 -13.99 31.94 29.04
N GLY A 316 -15.17 32.33 28.55
CA GLY A 316 -15.77 31.85 27.29
C GLY A 316 -16.83 30.74 27.43
N GLY A 317 -16.84 29.99 28.52
CA GLY A 317 -17.82 28.92 28.78
C GLY A 317 -17.75 27.77 27.76
N GLU A 318 -18.79 26.91 27.75
CA GLU A 318 -18.86 25.75 26.84
C GLU A 318 -18.70 26.11 25.35
N LEU A 319 -19.29 27.23 24.91
CA LEU A 319 -19.29 27.59 23.49
C LEU A 319 -17.88 27.96 22.97
N ALA A 320 -16.95 28.36 23.85
CA ALA A 320 -15.60 28.75 23.44
C ALA A 320 -14.77 27.60 22.86
N TYR A 321 -14.94 26.37 23.37
CA TYR A 321 -14.26 25.18 22.82
C TYR A 321 -14.72 24.94 21.36
N LEU A 322 -16.04 24.96 21.13
CA LEU A 322 -16.64 24.82 19.79
C LEU A 322 -16.17 25.92 18.83
N GLN A 323 -16.19 27.18 19.27
CA GLN A 323 -15.74 28.33 18.46
C GLN A 323 -14.26 28.23 18.12
N TYR A 324 -13.41 27.80 19.06
CA TYR A 324 -11.98 27.67 18.84
C TYR A 324 -11.64 26.55 17.83
N VAL A 325 -12.26 25.37 17.95
CA VAL A 325 -12.00 24.28 16.99
C VAL A 325 -12.55 24.62 15.60
N ARG A 326 -13.73 25.25 15.49
CA ARG A 326 -14.24 25.81 14.22
C ARG A 326 -13.29 26.86 13.62
N HIS A 327 -12.65 27.68 14.44
CA HIS A 327 -11.63 28.63 13.99
C HIS A 327 -10.37 27.91 13.48
N LEU A 328 -9.89 26.86 14.15
CA LEU A 328 -8.77 26.05 13.66
C LEU A 328 -9.10 25.38 12.31
N GLU A 329 -10.29 24.80 12.17
CA GLU A 329 -10.73 24.17 10.92
C GLU A 329 -10.80 25.18 9.77
N LYS A 330 -11.45 26.32 9.98
CA LYS A 330 -11.61 27.37 8.98
C LYS A 330 -10.27 28.01 8.57
N THR A 331 -9.28 28.03 9.47
CA THR A 331 -7.94 28.57 9.21
C THR A 331 -6.91 27.51 8.82
N SER A 332 -7.31 26.24 8.66
CA SER A 332 -6.39 25.20 8.20
C SER A 332 -5.93 25.49 6.75
N PRO A 333 -4.64 25.27 6.42
CA PRO A 333 -4.12 25.56 5.08
C PRO A 333 -4.95 24.91 3.97
N PHE A 334 -5.32 23.63 4.15
CA PHE A 334 -6.16 22.89 3.23
C PHE A 334 -7.53 23.57 2.99
N ASN A 335 -8.28 23.93 4.04
CA ASN A 335 -9.59 24.56 3.85
C ASN A 335 -9.47 25.98 3.27
N VAL A 336 -8.43 26.73 3.62
CA VAL A 336 -8.17 28.06 3.03
C VAL A 336 -7.84 27.93 1.54
N ALA A 337 -6.98 26.99 1.15
CA ALA A 337 -6.66 26.73 -0.24
C ALA A 337 -7.88 26.21 -1.01
N ARG A 338 -8.60 25.23 -0.46
CA ARG A 338 -9.84 24.69 -1.03
C ARG A 338 -10.88 25.77 -1.26
N ASP A 339 -11.09 26.67 -0.29
CA ASP A 339 -12.11 27.74 -0.33
C ASP A 339 -11.60 29.05 -0.97
N ALA A 340 -10.46 29.00 -1.68
CA ALA A 340 -9.94 30.13 -2.44
C ALA A 340 -10.95 30.61 -3.52
N PRO A 341 -11.32 31.90 -3.54
CA PRO A 341 -12.41 32.42 -4.37
C PRO A 341 -12.05 32.57 -5.86
N ASP A 342 -10.77 32.47 -6.21
CA ASP A 342 -10.28 32.51 -7.59
C ASP A 342 -10.28 31.13 -8.28
N GLY A 343 -10.35 30.05 -7.50
CA GLY A 343 -10.29 28.68 -8.00
C GLY A 343 -8.92 28.26 -8.54
N LEU A 344 -7.85 28.98 -8.19
CA LEU A 344 -6.50 28.80 -8.73
C LEU A 344 -5.60 27.88 -7.89
N THR A 345 -6.14 27.23 -6.86
CA THR A 345 -5.45 26.23 -6.03
C THR A 345 -5.80 24.81 -6.49
N VAL A 346 -4.90 23.85 -6.25
CA VAL A 346 -5.14 22.43 -6.57
C VAL A 346 -6.34 21.90 -5.78
N GLU A 347 -6.49 22.32 -4.52
CA GLU A 347 -7.58 21.91 -3.63
C GLU A 347 -8.95 22.49 -4.03
N SER A 348 -8.99 23.68 -4.64
CA SER A 348 -10.24 24.26 -5.16
C SER A 348 -10.62 23.65 -6.51
N PHE A 349 -9.63 23.39 -7.37
CA PHE A 349 -9.83 22.78 -8.68
C PHE A 349 -10.20 21.29 -8.60
N GLY A 350 -9.54 20.54 -7.71
CA GLY A 350 -9.70 19.10 -7.51
C GLY A 350 -10.85 18.68 -6.61
N ARG A 351 -11.75 19.59 -6.21
CA ARG A 351 -12.94 19.27 -5.42
C ARG A 351 -13.76 18.15 -6.08
N GLY A 352 -13.94 17.02 -5.38
CA GLY A 352 -14.62 15.83 -5.87
C GLY A 352 -13.70 14.76 -6.45
N TYR A 353 -12.40 15.03 -6.60
CA TYR A 353 -11.38 14.09 -7.07
C TYR A 353 -10.49 13.55 -5.94
N GLU A 354 -10.70 13.99 -4.68
CA GLU A 354 -9.92 13.56 -3.52
C GLU A 354 -10.04 12.02 -3.33
N ASP A 355 -8.90 11.32 -3.42
CA ASP A 355 -8.80 9.85 -3.44
C ASP A 355 -9.68 9.16 -4.52
N TYR A 356 -9.90 9.81 -5.68
CA TYR A 356 -10.64 9.22 -6.81
C TYR A 356 -9.70 8.67 -7.90
N LEU A 357 -9.73 7.36 -8.12
CA LEU A 357 -8.93 6.65 -9.11
C LEU A 357 -9.40 6.96 -10.54
N GLN A 358 -8.49 7.45 -11.39
CA GLN A 358 -8.75 7.70 -12.81
C GLN A 358 -7.74 6.95 -13.68
N ALA A 359 -8.20 6.36 -14.77
CA ALA A 359 -7.29 5.82 -15.78
C ALA A 359 -6.42 6.96 -16.36
N PRO A 360 -5.09 6.80 -16.45
CA PRO A 360 -4.24 7.76 -17.14
C PRO A 360 -4.70 7.96 -18.58
N LEU A 361 -4.62 9.20 -19.07
CA LEU A 361 -4.97 9.50 -20.45
C LEU A 361 -3.96 8.84 -21.39
N GLN A 362 -4.39 8.51 -22.61
CA GLN A 362 -3.51 7.97 -23.66
C GLN A 362 -3.65 8.78 -24.96
N PRO A 363 -3.21 10.05 -25.02
CA PRO A 363 -3.52 10.93 -26.15
C PRO A 363 -2.88 10.50 -27.47
N LEU A 364 -1.87 9.60 -27.46
CA LEU A 364 -1.34 9.00 -28.68
C LEU A 364 -2.29 7.94 -29.25
N MET A 365 -2.86 7.08 -28.41
CA MET A 365 -3.80 6.03 -28.82
C MET A 365 -5.18 6.62 -29.11
N ASP A 366 -5.72 7.42 -28.20
CA ASP A 366 -7.07 7.98 -28.28
C ASP A 366 -7.09 9.40 -28.85
N ASN A 367 -8.27 9.82 -29.31
CA ASN A 367 -8.55 11.20 -29.70
C ASN A 367 -9.32 11.90 -28.58
N LEU A 368 -8.64 12.74 -27.81
CA LEU A 368 -9.23 13.43 -26.65
C LEU A 368 -10.47 14.26 -27.02
N ALA A 369 -11.44 14.29 -26.08
CA ALA A 369 -12.66 15.06 -26.20
C ALA A 369 -12.42 16.56 -25.97
N SER A 370 -13.30 17.40 -26.51
CA SER A 370 -13.19 18.87 -26.37
C SER A 370 -13.27 19.35 -24.91
N MET A 371 -13.91 18.59 -24.02
CA MET A 371 -13.97 18.92 -22.59
C MET A 371 -12.60 18.69 -21.92
N THR A 372 -11.87 17.64 -22.29
CA THR A 372 -10.53 17.34 -21.75
C THR A 372 -9.54 18.49 -22.04
N TYR A 373 -9.51 18.99 -23.28
CA TYR A 373 -8.72 20.18 -23.61
C TYR A 373 -9.16 21.44 -22.85
N GLU A 374 -10.45 21.59 -22.52
CA GLU A 374 -10.94 22.73 -21.72
C GLU A 374 -10.56 22.64 -20.23
N VAL A 375 -10.34 21.44 -19.71
CA VAL A 375 -9.72 21.24 -18.39
C VAL A 375 -8.24 21.63 -18.45
N PHE A 376 -7.50 21.15 -19.45
CA PHE A 376 -6.08 21.50 -19.64
C PHE A 376 -5.84 23.00 -19.85
N GLU A 377 -6.76 23.71 -20.49
CA GLU A 377 -6.63 25.15 -20.77
C GLU A 377 -6.87 26.05 -19.55
N LYS A 378 -7.37 25.51 -18.42
CA LYS A 378 -7.60 26.26 -17.18
C LYS A 378 -6.34 26.50 -16.34
N ASP A 379 -5.23 25.82 -16.64
CA ASP A 379 -3.97 25.99 -15.91
C ASP A 379 -3.15 27.18 -16.45
N PRO A 380 -3.10 28.34 -15.75
CA PRO A 380 -2.34 29.49 -16.24
C PRO A 380 -0.82 29.35 -16.01
N VAL A 381 -0.39 28.44 -15.13
CA VAL A 381 1.01 28.28 -14.72
C VAL A 381 1.75 27.50 -15.77
N LYS A 382 1.21 26.35 -16.21
CA LYS A 382 1.77 25.53 -17.30
C LYS A 382 2.08 26.38 -18.53
N TYR A 383 1.09 27.11 -19.04
CA TYR A 383 1.26 27.91 -20.26
C TYR A 383 2.20 29.11 -20.10
N ARG A 384 2.28 29.70 -18.90
CA ARG A 384 3.26 30.76 -18.60
C ARG A 384 4.69 30.22 -18.59
N GLN A 385 4.92 29.02 -18.04
CA GLN A 385 6.24 28.38 -18.07
C GLN A 385 6.64 28.04 -19.52
N TYR A 386 5.73 27.50 -20.34
CA TYR A 386 6.01 27.28 -21.77
C TYR A 386 6.30 28.58 -22.54
N GLU A 387 5.54 29.66 -22.30
CA GLU A 387 5.84 30.98 -22.89
C GLU A 387 7.24 31.47 -22.48
N GLN A 388 7.58 31.35 -21.20
CA GLN A 388 8.86 31.79 -20.65
C GLN A 388 10.06 30.97 -21.16
N ALA A 389 9.87 29.66 -21.36
CA ALA A 389 10.87 28.77 -21.96
C ALA A 389 11.15 29.13 -23.43
N VAL A 390 10.10 29.26 -24.24
CA VAL A 390 10.21 29.65 -25.67
C VAL A 390 10.81 31.06 -25.81
N TYR A 391 10.39 32.01 -24.96
CA TYR A 391 10.97 33.36 -24.94
C TYR A 391 12.47 33.35 -24.67
N ARG A 392 12.95 32.56 -23.70
CA ARG A 392 14.39 32.44 -23.42
C ARG A 392 15.14 31.77 -24.58
N ALA A 393 14.60 30.68 -25.12
CA ALA A 393 15.20 30.00 -26.27
C ALA A 393 15.33 30.93 -27.50
N LEU A 394 14.35 31.81 -27.74
CA LEU A 394 14.39 32.84 -28.81
C LEU A 394 15.45 33.93 -28.59
N LEU A 395 15.75 34.29 -27.34
CA LEU A 395 16.82 35.26 -27.06
C LEU A 395 18.21 34.68 -27.36
N ASP A 396 18.39 33.38 -27.13
CA ASP A 396 19.64 32.66 -27.42
C ASP A 396 19.86 32.38 -28.92
N GLN A 397 18.84 32.54 -29.77
CA GLN A 397 18.99 32.45 -31.24
C GLN A 397 19.71 33.65 -31.84
N THR A 398 20.27 33.47 -33.03
CA THR A 398 20.95 34.55 -33.78
C THR A 398 20.00 35.72 -34.07
N PRO A 399 20.36 36.98 -33.73
CA PRO A 399 19.42 38.10 -33.73
C PRO A 399 18.67 38.38 -35.03
N ASP A 400 19.34 38.23 -36.18
CA ASP A 400 18.84 38.65 -37.49
C ASP A 400 18.32 37.46 -38.34
N SER A 401 18.15 36.28 -37.74
CA SER A 401 17.65 35.08 -38.43
C SER A 401 16.19 34.79 -38.09
N ILE A 402 15.38 34.46 -39.09
CA ILE A 402 14.01 33.95 -38.90
C ILE A 402 14.10 32.59 -38.18
N THR A 403 13.64 32.53 -36.93
CA THR A 403 13.62 31.29 -36.14
C THR A 403 12.43 30.43 -36.53
N VAL A 404 12.65 29.17 -36.89
CA VAL A 404 11.57 28.23 -37.22
C VAL A 404 11.19 27.43 -35.97
N ILE A 405 9.97 27.59 -35.49
CA ILE A 405 9.41 26.89 -34.33
C ILE A 405 8.42 25.83 -34.83
N CYS A 406 8.44 24.63 -34.26
CA CYS A 406 7.34 23.66 -34.38
C CYS A 406 6.70 23.40 -33.02
N VAL A 407 5.37 23.42 -32.97
CA VAL A 407 4.56 22.93 -31.85
C VAL A 407 3.99 21.57 -32.26
N ALA A 408 4.52 20.49 -31.70
CA ALA A 408 4.13 19.12 -31.99
C ALA A 408 3.14 18.61 -30.92
N GLY A 409 1.93 18.22 -31.33
CA GLY A 409 0.81 17.98 -30.41
C GLY A 409 0.12 19.29 -30.02
N ALA A 410 -0.24 20.10 -31.00
CA ALA A 410 -0.72 21.47 -30.77
C ALA A 410 -2.08 21.58 -30.04
N GLY A 411 -2.87 20.51 -29.97
CA GLY A 411 -4.19 20.47 -29.34
C GLY A 411 -5.13 21.51 -29.94
N ARG A 412 -5.74 22.35 -29.08
CA ARG A 412 -6.54 23.52 -29.49
C ARG A 412 -5.71 24.81 -29.65
N GLY A 413 -4.38 24.69 -29.63
CA GLY A 413 -3.42 25.78 -29.82
C GLY A 413 -3.11 26.71 -28.64
N PRO A 414 -3.28 26.36 -27.34
CA PRO A 414 -2.82 27.24 -26.26
C PRO A 414 -1.30 27.46 -26.33
N ILE A 415 -0.50 26.40 -26.54
CA ILE A 415 0.96 26.51 -26.69
C ILE A 415 1.35 27.31 -27.95
N VAL A 416 0.64 27.16 -29.07
CA VAL A 416 0.85 28.00 -30.26
C VAL A 416 0.65 29.49 -29.92
N SER A 417 -0.35 29.79 -29.09
CA SER A 417 -0.62 31.17 -28.62
C SER A 417 0.49 31.69 -27.72
N ASN A 418 1.06 30.84 -26.86
CA ASN A 418 2.21 31.17 -26.02
C ASN A 418 3.44 31.43 -26.87
N CYS A 419 3.69 30.63 -27.92
CA CYS A 419 4.79 30.85 -28.84
C CYS A 419 4.65 32.19 -29.59
N ILE A 420 3.45 32.56 -30.04
CA ILE A 420 3.19 33.89 -30.64
C ILE A 420 3.56 35.01 -29.66
N ARG A 421 3.08 34.96 -28.41
CA ARG A 421 3.41 35.97 -27.40
C ARG A 421 4.89 36.01 -27.04
N ALA A 422 5.56 34.85 -26.99
CA ALA A 422 7.00 34.76 -26.77
C ALA A 422 7.80 35.42 -27.90
N VAL A 423 7.39 35.21 -29.16
CA VAL A 423 7.94 35.88 -30.35
C VAL A 423 7.76 37.39 -30.25
N GLU A 424 6.52 37.86 -30.08
CA GLU A 424 6.18 39.29 -29.90
C GLU A 424 7.00 39.95 -28.78
N ARG A 425 7.09 39.31 -27.62
CA ARG A 425 7.83 39.78 -26.45
C ARG A 425 9.35 39.76 -26.64
N SER A 426 9.87 38.86 -27.47
CA SER A 426 11.31 38.75 -27.79
C SER A 426 11.78 39.76 -28.83
N GLY A 427 10.87 40.28 -29.67
CA GLY A 427 11.23 41.12 -30.82
C GLY A 427 12.03 40.38 -31.90
N ARG A 428 11.99 39.04 -31.93
CA ARG A 428 12.61 38.19 -32.96
C ARG A 428 11.63 37.90 -34.09
N ASP A 429 12.16 37.74 -35.30
CA ASP A 429 11.38 37.17 -36.41
C ASP A 429 11.29 35.65 -36.27
N ALA A 430 10.10 35.09 -36.46
CA ALA A 430 9.87 33.66 -36.36
C ALA A 430 8.75 33.16 -37.29
N ARG A 431 8.75 31.85 -37.53
CA ARG A 431 7.68 31.12 -38.25
C ARG A 431 7.31 29.86 -37.48
N ILE A 432 6.01 29.60 -37.34
CA ILE A 432 5.49 28.57 -36.44
C ILE A 432 4.75 27.48 -37.24
N TYR A 433 5.11 26.22 -37.01
CA TYR A 433 4.41 25.03 -37.50
C TYR A 433 3.64 24.35 -36.37
N ALA A 434 2.31 24.33 -36.43
CA ALA A 434 1.46 23.59 -35.49
C ALA A 434 1.08 22.23 -36.08
N ILE A 435 1.54 21.13 -35.48
CA ILE A 435 1.23 19.75 -35.89
C ILE A 435 0.20 19.15 -34.93
N GLU A 436 -0.88 18.58 -35.45
CA GLU A 436 -1.90 17.85 -34.66
C GLU A 436 -2.45 16.64 -35.43
N LYS A 437 -2.57 15.49 -34.74
CA LYS A 437 -3.09 14.23 -35.27
C LYS A 437 -4.59 14.02 -35.00
N ASN A 438 -5.12 14.62 -33.93
CA ASN A 438 -6.53 14.52 -33.54
C ASN A 438 -7.41 15.35 -34.50
N PRO A 439 -8.25 14.71 -35.35
CA PRO A 439 -9.07 15.44 -36.31
C PRO A 439 -10.10 16.35 -35.61
N SER A 440 -10.53 16.02 -34.39
CA SER A 440 -11.49 16.84 -33.63
C SER A 440 -10.90 18.15 -33.11
N ALA A 441 -9.59 18.17 -32.81
CA ALA A 441 -8.86 19.37 -32.44
C ALA A 441 -8.46 20.22 -33.66
N PHE A 442 -8.13 19.54 -34.77
CA PHE A 442 -7.73 20.15 -36.04
C PHE A 442 -8.90 20.82 -36.80
N VAL A 443 -10.01 20.09 -37.00
CA VAL A 443 -11.06 20.43 -37.98
C VAL A 443 -12.15 21.36 -37.46
N THR A 444 -12.50 22.37 -38.27
CA THR A 444 -13.77 23.10 -38.19
C THR A 444 -14.88 22.32 -38.91
N TYR A 445 -15.74 21.59 -38.19
CA TYR A 445 -16.87 20.88 -38.83
C TYR A 445 -18.06 21.82 -38.99
N VAL A 446 -18.38 22.21 -40.24
CA VAL A 446 -19.56 23.01 -40.57
C VAL A 446 -20.73 22.09 -40.90
N ILE A 447 -21.58 21.82 -39.90
CA ILE A 447 -23.00 21.57 -40.13
C ILE A 447 -23.74 22.74 -39.48
N ALA A 448 -24.06 23.74 -40.30
CA ALA A 448 -24.64 25.00 -39.84
C ALA A 448 -26.16 24.87 -39.61
N THR A 449 -26.53 24.22 -38.51
CA THR A 449 -27.86 24.32 -37.91
C THR A 449 -27.71 24.45 -36.39
N TYR A 450 -27.89 25.69 -35.89
CA TYR A 450 -27.82 26.19 -34.49
C TYR A 450 -26.55 26.95 -34.03
N TYR A 451 -26.86 27.99 -33.23
CA TYR A 451 -25.98 29.07 -32.73
C TYR A 451 -24.83 28.58 -31.83
N GLU A 452 -25.04 27.49 -31.07
CA GLU A 452 -24.04 26.82 -30.22
C GLU A 452 -22.74 26.51 -30.98
N THR A 453 -22.86 26.03 -32.23
CA THR A 453 -21.74 25.61 -33.06
C THR A 453 -20.76 26.76 -33.35
N LEU A 454 -21.26 28.00 -33.48
CA LEU A 454 -20.44 29.18 -33.75
C LEU A 454 -19.51 29.56 -32.59
N LEU A 455 -19.83 29.18 -31.35
CA LEU A 455 -18.94 29.35 -30.20
C LEU A 455 -17.87 28.26 -30.16
N LEU A 456 -18.26 26.99 -30.38
CA LEU A 456 -17.32 25.86 -30.42
C LEU A 456 -16.30 25.98 -31.56
N MET A 457 -16.68 26.54 -32.71
CA MET A 457 -15.75 26.85 -33.81
C MET A 457 -14.67 27.88 -33.47
N LYS A 458 -14.87 28.75 -32.46
CA LYS A 458 -13.88 29.78 -32.11
C LYS A 458 -12.60 29.18 -31.50
N ARG A 459 -12.68 28.00 -30.87
CA ARG A 459 -11.59 27.43 -30.06
C ARG A 459 -10.73 26.36 -30.78
N ARG A 460 -10.93 26.08 -32.08
CA ARG A 460 -10.18 25.01 -32.80
C ARG A 460 -9.08 25.56 -33.70
N LEU A 461 -8.03 24.76 -33.95
CA LEU A 461 -6.82 25.13 -34.70
C LEU A 461 -7.10 25.96 -35.97
N GLN A 462 -7.85 25.40 -36.92
CA GLN A 462 -8.20 26.10 -38.17
C GLN A 462 -9.00 27.40 -37.94
N GLY A 463 -9.96 27.37 -37.00
CA GLY A 463 -10.79 28.52 -36.67
C GLY A 463 -10.02 29.68 -36.04
N ARG A 464 -9.00 29.36 -35.22
CA ARG A 464 -8.08 30.33 -34.61
C ARG A 464 -7.07 30.87 -35.63
N LYS A 465 -6.49 30.01 -36.47
CA LYS A 465 -5.61 30.46 -37.57
C LYS A 465 -6.30 31.42 -38.54
N ALA A 466 -7.59 31.23 -38.83
CA ALA A 466 -8.34 32.09 -39.75
C ALA A 466 -8.77 33.44 -39.15
N ARG A 467 -8.54 33.71 -37.85
CA ARG A 467 -9.13 34.86 -37.12
C ARG A 467 -8.20 35.56 -36.14
N GLU A 468 -7.29 34.82 -35.52
CA GLU A 468 -6.46 35.26 -34.39
C GLU A 468 -4.96 35.24 -34.73
N TRP A 469 -4.49 34.26 -35.50
CA TRP A 469 -3.05 34.01 -35.62
C TRP A 469 -2.42 34.66 -36.86
N PRO A 470 -1.27 35.35 -36.72
CA PRO A 470 -0.54 35.95 -37.83
C PRO A 470 -0.18 34.97 -38.96
N ASP A 471 0.14 35.52 -40.13
CA ASP A 471 0.46 34.73 -41.33
C ASP A 471 1.70 33.83 -41.19
N PHE A 472 2.63 34.16 -40.29
CA PHE A 472 3.78 33.32 -39.98
C PHE A 472 3.44 32.00 -39.26
N VAL A 473 2.17 31.75 -38.90
CA VAL A 473 1.71 30.48 -38.34
C VAL A 473 1.09 29.59 -39.42
N GLN A 474 1.56 28.35 -39.54
CA GLN A 474 1.06 27.33 -40.47
C GLN A 474 0.64 26.07 -39.69
N ILE A 475 -0.47 25.43 -40.07
CA ILE A 475 -0.96 24.21 -39.41
C ILE A 475 -0.74 23.01 -40.34
N LYS A 476 -0.37 21.86 -39.77
CA LYS A 476 -0.20 20.57 -40.46
C LYS A 476 -1.04 19.50 -39.74
N PHE A 477 -1.79 18.71 -40.51
CA PHE A 477 -2.53 17.57 -39.98
C PHE A 477 -1.66 16.32 -40.05
N GLY A 478 -1.68 15.50 -39.00
CA GLY A 478 -1.08 14.18 -38.96
C GLY A 478 -0.19 13.96 -37.73
N ASP A 479 0.36 12.75 -37.65
CA ASP A 479 1.25 12.33 -36.58
C ASP A 479 2.64 12.99 -36.71
N MET A 480 3.17 13.57 -35.64
CA MET A 480 4.49 14.20 -35.64
C MET A 480 5.61 13.24 -36.07
N ARG A 481 5.43 11.92 -35.87
CA ARG A 481 6.36 10.86 -36.27
C ARG A 481 6.40 10.63 -37.79
N THR A 482 5.43 11.14 -38.56
CA THR A 482 5.36 10.92 -40.03
C THR A 482 5.16 12.19 -40.86
N VAL A 483 4.60 13.27 -40.29
CA VAL A 483 4.38 14.56 -40.96
C VAL A 483 5.67 15.15 -41.51
N GLN A 484 5.66 15.60 -42.76
CA GLN A 484 6.80 16.29 -43.39
C GLN A 484 6.62 17.81 -43.32
N LEU A 485 7.69 18.51 -42.93
CA LEU A 485 7.79 19.98 -42.98
C LEU A 485 8.63 20.40 -44.19
N PRO A 486 8.42 21.61 -44.75
CA PRO A 486 9.17 22.08 -45.92
C PRO A 486 10.64 22.39 -45.61
N GLU A 487 11.01 22.51 -44.33
CA GLU A 487 12.36 22.79 -43.85
C GLU A 487 12.52 22.33 -42.38
N PRO A 488 13.76 22.13 -41.89
CA PRO A 488 14.01 21.77 -40.50
C PRO A 488 13.86 22.97 -39.55
N VAL A 489 13.58 22.68 -38.28
CA VAL A 489 13.18 23.67 -37.27
C VAL A 489 14.31 23.96 -36.27
N ASP A 490 14.34 25.17 -35.74
CA ASP A 490 15.29 25.62 -34.71
C ASP A 490 14.82 25.26 -33.30
N ILE A 491 13.50 25.29 -33.06
CA ILE A 491 12.89 24.99 -31.76
C ILE A 491 11.71 24.04 -31.95
N LEU A 492 11.75 22.86 -31.31
CA LEU A 492 10.65 21.90 -31.26
C LEU A 492 10.01 21.92 -29.87
N VAL A 493 8.79 22.43 -29.78
CA VAL A 493 7.98 22.53 -28.56
C VAL A 493 6.92 21.42 -28.56
N SER A 494 6.75 20.75 -27.44
CA SER A 494 5.69 19.75 -27.23
C SER A 494 5.17 19.80 -25.79
N GLU A 495 3.99 19.24 -25.56
CA GLU A 495 3.46 18.98 -24.22
C GLU A 495 2.68 17.67 -24.33
N LEU A 496 3.38 16.59 -23.97
CA LEU A 496 2.97 15.19 -24.11
C LEU A 496 3.22 14.44 -22.79
N LEU A 497 3.24 15.16 -21.67
CA LEU A 497 3.67 14.64 -20.39
C LEU A 497 2.48 14.13 -19.60
N GLY A 498 2.58 12.90 -19.10
CA GLY A 498 1.64 12.38 -18.11
C GLY A 498 2.08 12.68 -16.68
N SER A 499 1.29 12.22 -15.70
CA SER A 499 1.59 12.37 -14.27
C SER A 499 2.90 11.74 -13.79
N PHE A 500 3.47 10.80 -14.56
CA PHE A 500 4.78 10.17 -14.37
C PHE A 500 5.81 10.65 -15.41
N GLY A 501 5.55 11.77 -16.08
CA GLY A 501 6.39 12.31 -17.14
C GLY A 501 6.18 11.57 -18.47
N ASP A 502 6.68 10.35 -18.58
CA ASP A 502 6.75 9.63 -19.87
C ASP A 502 5.59 8.66 -20.16
N ASN A 503 4.63 8.51 -19.23
CA ASN A 503 3.50 7.59 -19.35
C ASN A 503 2.46 7.94 -20.43
N GLU A 504 2.61 9.07 -21.12
CA GLU A 504 1.83 9.44 -22.32
C GLU A 504 2.63 9.29 -23.63
N LEU A 505 3.76 8.56 -23.57
CA LEU A 505 4.62 8.19 -24.71
C LEU A 505 5.33 9.38 -25.37
N SER A 506 5.66 10.39 -24.57
CA SER A 506 6.50 11.52 -24.96
C SER A 506 7.83 11.08 -25.59
N PRO A 507 8.59 10.09 -25.06
CA PRO A 507 9.85 9.66 -25.68
C PRO A 507 9.64 9.12 -27.10
N GLU A 508 8.68 8.22 -27.28
CA GLU A 508 8.34 7.61 -28.58
C GLU A 508 7.85 8.64 -29.62
N CYS A 509 7.10 9.64 -29.17
CA CYS A 509 6.62 10.73 -30.03
C CYS A 509 7.75 11.66 -30.46
N LEU A 510 8.59 12.06 -29.50
CA LEU A 510 9.67 13.01 -29.71
C LEU A 510 10.82 12.39 -30.49
N ASP A 511 11.22 11.15 -30.22
CA ASP A 511 12.23 10.43 -31.01
C ASP A 511 11.92 10.47 -32.51
N GLY A 512 10.66 10.23 -32.89
CA GLY A 512 10.21 10.38 -34.27
C GLY A 512 10.29 11.84 -34.71
N ALA A 513 9.76 12.78 -33.94
CA ALA A 513 9.74 14.21 -34.26
C ALA A 513 11.14 14.86 -34.38
N MET A 514 12.19 14.31 -33.76
CA MET A 514 13.56 14.85 -33.82
C MET A 514 14.12 14.96 -35.24
N ARG A 515 13.65 14.15 -36.21
CA ARG A 515 14.03 14.31 -37.63
C ARG A 515 13.65 15.67 -38.23
N LEU A 516 12.73 16.40 -37.59
CA LEU A 516 12.30 17.75 -37.99
C LEU A 516 13.25 18.83 -37.44
N LEU A 517 14.06 18.52 -36.43
CA LEU A 517 14.93 19.46 -35.71
C LEU A 517 16.28 19.60 -36.42
N LYS A 518 16.85 20.81 -36.42
CA LYS A 518 18.24 21.03 -36.85
C LYS A 518 19.24 20.37 -35.88
N PRO A 519 20.48 20.05 -36.29
CA PRO A 519 21.47 19.41 -35.42
C PRO A 519 21.76 20.16 -34.11
N GLU A 520 21.75 21.50 -34.14
CA GLU A 520 21.93 22.39 -32.98
C GLU A 520 20.58 22.94 -32.46
N GLY A 521 19.47 22.31 -32.83
CA GLY A 521 18.12 22.76 -32.48
C GLY A 521 17.74 22.43 -31.03
N ILE A 522 16.82 23.22 -30.49
CA ILE A 522 16.36 23.14 -29.10
C ILE A 522 15.07 22.32 -29.02
N SER A 523 14.96 21.38 -28.09
CA SER A 523 13.67 20.81 -27.70
C SER A 523 13.15 21.44 -26.40
N ILE A 524 11.83 21.57 -26.31
CA ILE A 524 11.09 22.03 -25.12
C ILE A 524 9.91 21.05 -24.94
N PRO A 525 9.87 20.22 -23.87
CA PRO A 525 10.86 20.13 -22.80
C PRO A 525 12.23 19.61 -23.27
N ALA A 526 13.29 20.10 -22.63
CA ALA A 526 14.65 19.63 -22.83
C ALA A 526 14.91 18.30 -22.09
N SER A 527 14.31 18.11 -20.91
CA SER A 527 14.31 16.82 -20.22
C SER A 527 13.12 16.66 -19.26
N TYR A 528 12.84 15.42 -18.86
CA TYR A 528 11.89 15.11 -17.80
C TYR A 528 12.26 13.83 -17.06
N THR A 529 12.04 13.84 -15.74
CA THR A 529 12.44 12.81 -14.78
C THR A 529 11.21 12.32 -14.02
N ALA A 530 11.04 11.00 -13.93
CA ALA A 530 10.02 10.35 -13.12
C ALA A 530 10.52 10.13 -11.68
N TYR A 531 9.65 10.26 -10.68
CA TYR A 531 9.99 10.11 -9.26
C TYR A 531 8.99 9.20 -8.53
N LEU A 532 9.44 8.43 -7.55
CA LEU A 532 8.60 7.55 -6.73
C LEU A 532 8.80 7.77 -5.23
N ALA A 533 7.75 7.49 -4.46
CA ALA A 533 7.82 7.29 -3.01
C ALA A 533 6.84 6.20 -2.53
N PRO A 534 7.21 5.35 -1.55
CA PRO A 534 6.32 4.35 -0.96
C PRO A 534 5.25 5.01 -0.09
N ILE A 535 3.98 4.62 -0.26
CA ILE A 535 2.87 5.21 0.49
C ILE A 535 1.98 4.18 1.20
N SER A 536 1.48 4.58 2.37
CA SER A 536 0.25 4.02 2.96
C SER A 536 -0.95 4.81 2.45
N ALA A 537 -1.97 4.10 1.96
CA ALA A 537 -3.13 4.67 1.30
C ALA A 537 -4.37 3.79 1.56
N SER A 538 -4.62 3.42 2.82
CA SER A 538 -5.64 2.46 3.25
C SER A 538 -7.04 2.76 2.70
N ARG A 539 -7.39 4.04 2.55
CA ARG A 539 -8.67 4.48 1.98
C ARG A 539 -8.77 4.23 0.47
N LEU A 540 -7.68 4.46 -0.27
CA LEU A 540 -7.61 4.20 -1.71
C LEU A 540 -7.60 2.71 -2.01
N TYR A 541 -6.83 1.93 -1.24
CA TYR A 541 -6.75 0.48 -1.40
C TYR A 541 -8.12 -0.20 -1.21
N ASN A 542 -8.89 0.26 -0.22
CA ASN A 542 -10.24 -0.22 0.04
C ASN A 542 -11.32 0.50 -0.81
N ASP A 543 -10.97 0.95 -2.02
CA ASP A 543 -11.85 1.70 -2.90
C ASP A 543 -13.24 1.04 -3.08
N PRO A 544 -14.35 1.80 -2.86
CA PRO A 544 -15.70 1.26 -2.96
C PRO A 544 -16.12 0.85 -4.38
N THR A 545 -15.43 1.27 -5.44
CA THR A 545 -15.74 0.78 -6.80
C THR A 545 -15.21 -0.64 -7.05
N GLY A 546 -14.30 -1.12 -6.21
CA GLY A 546 -13.73 -2.47 -6.28
C GLY A 546 -12.68 -2.63 -7.38
N ILE A 547 -12.23 -1.54 -8.01
CA ILE A 547 -11.24 -1.58 -9.10
C ILE A 547 -9.95 -2.29 -8.65
N LEU A 548 -9.45 -1.98 -7.46
CA LEU A 548 -8.22 -2.59 -6.92
C LEU A 548 -8.42 -4.02 -6.36
N ARG A 549 -9.61 -4.62 -6.53
CA ARG A 549 -9.88 -6.03 -6.23
C ARG A 549 -9.83 -6.92 -7.48
N ASP A 550 -9.83 -6.33 -8.67
CA ASP A 550 -9.59 -7.02 -9.93
C ASP A 550 -8.08 -7.05 -10.21
N THR A 551 -7.56 -8.20 -10.66
CA THR A 551 -6.14 -8.37 -10.98
C THR A 551 -5.68 -7.33 -12.00
N LYS A 552 -6.48 -7.11 -13.06
CA LYS A 552 -6.17 -6.09 -14.07
C LYS A 552 -6.17 -4.68 -13.51
N GLY A 553 -7.03 -4.41 -12.52
CA GLY A 553 -7.08 -3.10 -11.86
C GLY A 553 -5.84 -2.87 -11.01
N VAL A 554 -5.46 -3.84 -10.18
CA VAL A 554 -4.28 -3.71 -9.31
C VAL A 554 -2.93 -3.79 -10.06
N GLU A 555 -2.94 -4.21 -11.33
CA GLU A 555 -1.82 -4.15 -12.27
C GLU A 555 -1.89 -2.93 -13.22
N THR A 556 -2.75 -1.94 -12.93
CA THR A 556 -2.87 -0.69 -13.68
C THR A 556 -2.49 0.51 -12.79
N PRO A 557 -1.67 1.47 -13.28
CA PRO A 557 -1.44 2.71 -12.54
C PRO A 557 -2.59 3.71 -12.74
N TYR A 558 -2.89 4.53 -11.72
CA TYR A 558 -4.03 5.47 -11.71
C TYR A 558 -3.59 6.91 -11.46
N VAL A 559 -4.17 7.88 -12.19
CA VAL A 559 -4.07 9.30 -11.85
C VAL A 559 -5.05 9.59 -10.70
N VAL A 560 -4.57 10.18 -9.61
CA VAL A 560 -5.36 10.37 -8.39
C VAL A 560 -4.89 11.57 -7.59
N MET A 561 -5.84 12.39 -7.12
CA MET A 561 -5.54 13.44 -6.14
C MET A 561 -5.36 12.78 -4.76
N LEU A 562 -4.14 12.34 -4.47
CA LEU A 562 -3.75 11.70 -3.22
C LEU A 562 -4.10 12.60 -2.03
N HIS A 563 -5.02 12.16 -1.16
CA HIS A 563 -5.58 12.99 -0.10
C HIS A 563 -5.41 12.35 1.28
N ALA A 564 -5.89 11.12 1.49
CA ALA A 564 -5.72 10.37 2.73
C ALA A 564 -4.55 9.36 2.63
N ILE A 565 -3.33 9.89 2.53
CA ILE A 565 -2.09 9.10 2.42
C ILE A 565 -1.04 9.49 3.46
N ASN A 566 -0.08 8.59 3.68
CA ASN A 566 1.16 8.83 4.41
C ASN A 566 2.35 8.35 3.56
N THR A 567 3.40 9.15 3.44
CA THR A 567 4.67 8.71 2.83
C THR A 567 5.44 7.91 3.87
N LEU A 568 5.89 6.70 3.52
CA LEU A 568 6.48 5.75 4.47
C LEU A 568 8.00 5.89 4.58
N SER A 569 8.63 6.53 3.60
CA SER A 569 10.06 6.81 3.57
C SER A 569 10.44 8.06 4.36
N GLY A 570 11.56 8.00 5.08
CA GLY A 570 12.15 9.11 5.81
C GLY A 570 13.24 9.85 5.02
N ASP A 571 13.55 11.07 5.46
CA ASP A 571 14.77 11.77 5.03
C ASP A 571 16.03 11.13 5.66
N GLU A 572 17.21 11.42 5.11
CA GLU A 572 18.48 10.88 5.60
C GLU A 572 18.71 11.22 7.10
N GLU A 573 18.61 10.22 7.98
CA GLU A 573 19.48 10.22 9.16
C GLU A 573 20.89 9.83 8.71
N GLU A 574 21.91 10.54 9.19
CA GLU A 574 23.36 10.37 8.86
C GLU A 574 23.93 8.96 9.17
N LYS A 575 23.09 8.00 9.57
CA LYS A 575 23.42 6.64 10.02
C LYS A 575 23.23 5.56 8.95
N HIS A 576 22.42 5.77 7.90
CA HIS A 576 22.12 4.73 6.88
C HIS A 576 22.72 5.06 5.51
N PRO A 577 23.99 4.68 5.23
CA PRO A 577 24.72 5.09 4.02
C PRO A 577 24.24 4.44 2.71
N ARG A 578 23.19 3.61 2.74
CA ARG A 578 22.60 2.95 1.55
C ARG A 578 21.29 3.58 1.07
N CYS A 579 20.58 4.28 1.94
CA CYS A 579 19.23 4.74 1.63
C CYS A 579 19.30 6.12 0.96
N GLY A 580 18.58 6.27 -0.14
CA GLY A 580 18.39 7.57 -0.77
C GLY A 580 17.35 8.43 -0.05
N PRO A 581 17.07 9.64 -0.57
CA PRO A 581 16.06 10.54 0.00
C PRO A 581 14.65 9.93 0.01
N LYS A 582 13.69 10.57 0.70
CA LYS A 582 12.33 10.02 0.84
C LYS A 582 11.54 9.89 -0.47
N ILE A 583 11.81 10.76 -1.44
CA ILE A 583 11.29 10.72 -2.82
C ILE A 583 12.50 10.61 -3.73
N GLN A 584 12.57 9.58 -4.57
CA GLN A 584 13.74 9.27 -5.39
C GLN A 584 13.40 9.32 -6.89
N ASP A 585 14.34 9.77 -7.71
CA ASP A 585 14.24 9.74 -9.17
C ASP A 585 14.44 8.33 -9.72
N CYS A 586 13.68 8.00 -10.77
CA CYS A 586 13.69 6.67 -11.40
C CYS A 586 14.55 6.66 -12.65
N TRP A 587 14.24 7.57 -13.58
CA TRP A 587 14.93 7.74 -14.85
C TRP A 587 14.58 9.10 -15.46
N THR A 588 15.44 9.57 -16.36
CA THR A 588 15.31 10.83 -17.09
C THR A 588 15.34 10.58 -18.59
N PHE A 589 14.44 11.23 -19.33
CA PHE A 589 14.53 11.34 -20.79
C PHE A 589 14.99 12.75 -21.17
N GLU A 590 15.92 12.84 -22.13
CA GLU A 590 16.49 14.09 -22.64
C GLU A 590 16.24 14.25 -24.14
N HIS A 591 16.03 15.49 -24.59
CA HIS A 591 15.64 15.85 -25.95
C HIS A 591 16.38 17.12 -26.43
N PRO A 592 17.05 17.11 -27.60
CA PRO A 592 17.35 15.96 -28.44
C PRO A 592 18.43 15.03 -27.83
N ARG A 593 18.37 13.74 -28.17
CA ARG A 593 19.37 12.73 -27.78
C ARG A 593 19.85 11.92 -28.97
N LYS A 594 21.02 11.30 -28.84
CA LYS A 594 21.63 10.49 -29.92
C LYS A 594 21.10 9.05 -29.89
N ILE A 595 20.30 8.71 -30.90
CA ILE A 595 19.74 7.36 -31.10
C ILE A 595 20.08 6.84 -32.50
N VAL A 596 19.99 5.53 -32.71
CA VAL A 596 20.26 4.91 -34.02
C VAL A 596 19.01 5.00 -34.89
N LEU A 597 19.13 5.70 -36.02
CA LEU A 597 18.04 5.99 -36.94
C LEU A 597 18.17 5.23 -38.26
N ASP A 598 17.03 5.00 -38.91
CA ASP A 598 16.93 4.54 -40.30
C ASP A 598 17.20 5.69 -41.32
N PRO A 599 17.25 5.41 -42.63
CA PRO A 599 17.42 6.45 -43.66
C PRO A 599 16.30 7.50 -43.75
N GLN A 600 15.18 7.30 -43.06
CA GLN A 600 14.05 8.21 -42.96
C GLN A 600 14.10 9.08 -41.69
N GLY A 601 15.09 8.85 -40.82
CA GLY A 601 15.27 9.56 -39.55
C GLY A 601 14.39 9.03 -38.43
N LEU A 602 13.95 7.77 -38.50
CA LEU A 602 13.11 7.12 -37.48
C LEU A 602 13.91 6.09 -36.66
N PRO A 603 13.56 5.85 -35.37
CA PRO A 603 14.23 4.83 -34.57
C PRO A 603 14.04 3.42 -35.12
N ILE A 604 15.11 2.62 -35.19
CA ILE A 604 15.06 1.24 -35.72
C ILE A 604 14.26 0.29 -34.81
N THR A 605 14.29 0.52 -33.50
CA THR A 605 13.50 -0.21 -32.49
C THR A 605 13.02 0.78 -31.43
N ASN A 606 12.17 0.35 -30.49
CA ASN A 606 11.88 1.14 -29.29
C ASN A 606 12.69 0.71 -28.04
N THR A 607 13.59 -0.26 -28.16
CA THR A 607 14.26 -0.86 -26.98
C THR A 607 15.19 0.10 -26.24
N HIS A 608 15.64 1.17 -26.89
CA HIS A 608 16.40 2.27 -26.28
C HIS A 608 15.54 3.22 -25.42
N ASN A 609 14.22 3.01 -25.39
CA ASN A 609 13.27 3.63 -24.47
C ASN A 609 12.88 2.73 -23.29
N ASN A 610 13.43 1.52 -23.20
CA ASN A 610 13.26 0.69 -22.00
C ASN A 610 14.14 1.25 -20.87
N ALA A 611 13.59 1.29 -19.66
CA ALA A 611 14.28 1.77 -18.47
C ALA A 611 14.04 0.82 -17.30
N ALA A 612 14.91 0.86 -16.30
CA ALA A 612 14.75 0.15 -15.05
C ALA A 612 15.39 0.96 -13.92
N CYS A 613 14.74 1.04 -12.77
CA CYS A 613 15.30 1.61 -11.56
C CYS A 613 15.23 0.62 -10.39
N HIS A 614 16.19 0.75 -9.48
CA HIS A 614 16.22 0.09 -8.18
C HIS A 614 16.48 1.19 -7.15
N LEU A 615 15.53 1.39 -6.25
CA LEU A 615 15.48 2.49 -5.29
C LEU A 615 15.48 1.91 -3.88
N THR A 616 16.34 2.40 -2.99
CA THR A 616 16.42 1.91 -1.60
C THR A 616 15.96 3.03 -0.66
N PHE A 617 14.83 2.82 0.00
CA PHE A 617 14.23 3.79 0.93
C PHE A 617 14.44 3.35 2.39
N HIS A 618 14.76 4.29 3.27
CA HIS A 618 14.71 4.08 4.71
C HIS A 618 13.28 4.26 5.23
N ILE A 619 12.77 3.31 6.01
CA ILE A 619 11.45 3.32 6.62
C ILE A 619 11.60 3.57 8.12
N PRO A 620 11.52 4.83 8.62
CA PRO A 620 11.77 5.14 10.03
C PRO A 620 10.71 4.53 10.96
N HIS A 621 9.46 4.42 10.52
CA HIS A 621 8.36 3.97 11.38
C HIS A 621 7.49 2.91 10.73
N ALA A 622 7.09 1.91 11.52
CA ALA A 622 6.27 0.81 11.06
C ALA A 622 4.97 1.26 10.38
N GLY A 623 4.68 0.70 9.22
CA GLY A 623 3.55 1.06 8.38
C GLY A 623 3.13 -0.05 7.42
N LEU A 624 2.00 0.16 6.73
CA LEU A 624 1.48 -0.77 5.72
C LEU A 624 1.51 -0.08 4.36
N MET A 625 2.37 -0.53 3.45
CA MET A 625 2.49 0.02 2.11
C MET A 625 1.42 -0.55 1.19
N HIS A 626 0.66 0.32 0.54
CA HIS A 626 -0.43 -0.07 -0.36
C HIS A 626 -0.08 0.16 -1.85
N GLY A 627 1.02 0.86 -2.11
CA GLY A 627 1.48 1.19 -3.45
C GLY A 627 2.55 2.28 -3.42
N LEU A 628 2.91 2.77 -4.60
CA LEU A 628 3.88 3.84 -4.80
C LEU A 628 3.18 5.08 -5.36
N ALA A 629 3.47 6.26 -4.79
CA ALA A 629 3.10 7.53 -5.41
C ALA A 629 4.16 7.91 -6.45
N GLY A 630 3.72 8.25 -7.66
CA GLY A 630 4.56 8.71 -8.75
C GLY A 630 4.33 10.18 -9.11
N TYR A 631 5.44 10.86 -9.41
CA TYR A 631 5.50 12.27 -9.75
C TYR A 631 6.45 12.49 -10.93
N PHE A 632 6.55 13.73 -11.44
CA PHE A 632 7.56 14.10 -12.42
C PHE A 632 8.12 15.52 -12.19
N GLU A 633 9.30 15.77 -12.74
CA GLU A 633 9.82 17.11 -12.99
C GLU A 633 10.31 17.21 -14.43
N ALA A 634 9.94 18.28 -15.14
CA ALA A 634 10.40 18.57 -16.48
C ALA A 634 11.16 19.89 -16.54
N VAL A 635 12.37 19.86 -17.12
CA VAL A 635 13.12 21.05 -17.51
C VAL A 635 12.61 21.46 -18.89
N LEU A 636 11.88 22.58 -18.93
CA LEU A 636 11.38 23.12 -20.20
C LEU A 636 12.52 23.73 -21.01
N TYR A 637 13.29 24.64 -20.40
CA TYR A 637 14.49 25.22 -20.99
C TYR A 637 15.36 25.90 -19.93
N LYS A 638 16.62 25.46 -19.79
CA LYS A 638 17.58 25.95 -18.77
C LYS A 638 17.00 25.88 -17.36
N ASP A 639 16.71 27.02 -16.73
CA ASP A 639 16.14 27.16 -15.39
C ASP A 639 14.59 27.26 -15.38
N VAL A 640 13.92 27.20 -16.53
CA VAL A 640 12.45 27.08 -16.60
C VAL A 640 12.05 25.62 -16.51
N GLY A 641 11.19 25.27 -15.54
CA GLY A 641 10.65 23.92 -15.39
C GLY A 641 9.21 23.89 -14.89
N ILE A 642 8.66 22.68 -14.83
CA ILE A 642 7.37 22.33 -14.22
C ILE A 642 7.53 21.03 -13.42
N THR A 643 6.84 20.89 -12.29
CA THR A 643 6.95 19.69 -11.45
C THR A 643 5.67 19.39 -10.68
N THR A 644 5.40 18.10 -10.49
CA THR A 644 4.41 17.58 -9.53
C THR A 644 5.05 17.07 -8.23
N HIS A 645 6.38 17.16 -8.09
CA HIS A 645 7.11 16.74 -6.89
C HIS A 645 6.67 17.58 -5.67
N PRO A 646 6.10 16.97 -4.60
CA PRO A 646 5.49 17.69 -3.48
C PRO A 646 6.37 18.77 -2.86
N GLU A 647 7.66 18.49 -2.67
CA GLU A 647 8.59 19.43 -2.01
C GLU A 647 9.13 20.54 -2.92
N ARG A 648 8.89 20.43 -4.24
CA ARG A 648 9.48 21.33 -5.25
C ARG A 648 8.43 22.13 -6.01
N MET A 649 7.16 21.72 -5.99
CA MET A 649 6.08 22.39 -6.70
C MET A 649 5.93 23.87 -6.33
N GLU A 650 6.00 24.24 -5.03
CA GLU A 650 5.90 25.65 -4.61
C GLU A 650 7.04 26.53 -5.17
N LYS A 651 8.22 25.95 -5.42
CA LYS A 651 9.42 26.66 -5.88
C LYS A 651 9.51 26.72 -7.41
N VAL A 652 9.12 25.66 -8.11
CA VAL A 652 9.31 25.49 -9.56
C VAL A 652 8.07 25.89 -10.36
N SER A 653 6.88 25.49 -9.91
CA SER A 653 5.61 25.71 -10.59
C SER A 653 4.44 25.83 -9.61
N PRO A 654 4.44 26.86 -8.73
CA PRO A 654 3.42 27.03 -7.71
C PRO A 654 2.03 27.17 -8.32
N ASN A 655 1.04 26.47 -7.73
CA ASN A 655 -0.36 26.46 -8.16
C ASN A 655 -0.60 25.95 -9.59
N MET A 656 0.26 25.03 -10.08
CA MET A 656 0.01 24.31 -11.33
C MET A 656 -1.12 23.28 -11.12
N LEU A 657 -2.06 23.21 -12.07
CA LEU A 657 -3.33 22.48 -11.93
C LEU A 657 -3.46 21.26 -12.86
N SER A 658 -2.58 21.14 -13.86
CA SER A 658 -2.77 20.21 -15.00
C SER A 658 -2.65 18.72 -14.65
N TRP A 659 -1.96 18.35 -13.57
CA TRP A 659 -1.66 16.96 -13.21
C TRP A 659 -1.87 16.70 -11.73
N PHE A 660 -2.64 15.65 -11.42
CA PHE A 660 -2.52 14.97 -10.13
C PHE A 660 -1.39 13.92 -10.19
N PRO A 661 -0.85 13.47 -9.05
CA PRO A 661 0.07 12.33 -9.00
C PRO A 661 -0.49 11.06 -9.65
N ILE A 662 0.40 10.12 -9.98
CA ILE A 662 0.04 8.76 -10.35
C ILE A 662 0.20 7.83 -9.13
N PHE A 663 -0.53 6.72 -9.10
CA PHE A 663 -0.47 5.70 -8.06
C PHE A 663 -0.28 4.33 -8.69
N PHE A 664 0.77 3.62 -8.27
CA PHE A 664 1.06 2.23 -8.64
C PHE A 664 0.66 1.33 -7.46
N PRO A 665 -0.53 0.72 -7.47
CA PRO A 665 -0.99 -0.12 -6.37
C PRO A 665 -0.19 -1.43 -6.26
N PHE A 666 -0.20 -2.07 -5.10
CA PHE A 666 0.24 -3.46 -4.93
C PHE A 666 -0.96 -4.38 -4.70
N LYS A 667 -0.87 -5.62 -5.21
CA LYS A 667 -1.92 -6.65 -5.06
C LYS A 667 -2.27 -6.94 -3.59
N GLU A 668 -1.25 -6.97 -2.74
CA GLU A 668 -1.36 -7.16 -1.30
C GLU A 668 -0.56 -6.06 -0.59
N PRO A 669 -1.04 -5.50 0.53
CA PRO A 669 -0.31 -4.45 1.23
C PRO A 669 0.91 -5.02 1.96
N LEU A 670 2.10 -4.50 1.65
CA LEU A 670 3.35 -4.94 2.28
C LEU A 670 3.55 -4.27 3.63
N TYR A 671 3.64 -5.05 4.71
CA TYR A 671 4.01 -4.54 6.03
C TYR A 671 5.51 -4.22 6.08
N LEU A 672 5.83 -3.01 6.55
CA LEU A 672 7.19 -2.51 6.71
C LEU A 672 7.40 -2.18 8.20
N PRO A 673 8.32 -2.85 8.92
CA PRO A 673 8.66 -2.50 10.30
C PRO A 673 9.38 -1.14 10.41
N SER A 674 9.44 -0.60 11.62
CA SER A 674 10.28 0.57 11.94
C SER A 674 11.75 0.24 11.66
N ASN A 675 12.51 1.24 11.21
CA ASN A 675 13.92 1.14 10.86
C ASN A 675 14.25 0.03 9.82
N SER A 676 13.28 -0.33 8.97
CA SER A 676 13.50 -1.24 7.84
C SER A 676 14.04 -0.49 6.61
N GLU A 677 14.65 -1.23 5.69
CA GLU A 677 15.00 -0.77 4.34
C GLU A 677 14.00 -1.37 3.35
N LEU A 678 13.58 -0.59 2.36
CA LEU A 678 12.67 -1.00 1.30
C LEU A 678 13.35 -0.82 -0.06
N ASP A 679 13.60 -1.93 -0.74
CA ASP A 679 14.08 -1.93 -2.12
C ASP A 679 12.88 -1.98 -3.07
N VAL A 680 12.74 -0.97 -3.93
CA VAL A 680 11.68 -0.87 -4.94
C VAL A 680 12.30 -1.02 -6.32
N TYR A 681 11.68 -1.84 -7.16
CA TYR A 681 12.10 -2.09 -8.54
C TYR A 681 10.96 -1.71 -9.47
N VAL A 682 11.26 -0.88 -10.48
CA VAL A 682 10.30 -0.53 -11.53
C VAL A 682 10.98 -0.61 -12.89
N TRP A 683 10.28 -1.23 -13.85
CA TRP A 683 10.71 -1.37 -15.23
C TRP A 683 9.73 -0.62 -16.14
N ARG A 684 10.27 0.12 -17.11
CA ARG A 684 9.56 0.61 -18.29
C ARG A 684 9.97 -0.26 -19.46
N LEU A 685 9.00 -0.96 -20.06
CA LEU A 685 9.24 -1.95 -21.10
C LEU A 685 8.43 -1.61 -22.35
N SER A 686 8.89 -2.09 -23.50
CA SER A 686 8.22 -1.90 -24.77
C SER A 686 8.41 -3.06 -25.75
N ASP A 687 7.45 -3.20 -26.66
CA ASP A 687 7.51 -4.07 -27.83
C ASP A 687 7.23 -3.25 -29.11
N ALA A 688 6.86 -3.90 -30.21
CA ALA A 688 6.58 -3.24 -31.49
C ALA A 688 5.25 -2.44 -31.52
N GLN A 689 4.38 -2.57 -30.50
CA GLN A 689 3.04 -1.98 -30.45
C GLN A 689 2.74 -1.21 -29.16
N LYS A 690 3.38 -1.56 -28.04
CA LYS A 690 3.03 -1.09 -26.69
C LYS A 690 4.25 -0.70 -25.89
N VAL A 691 3.99 0.13 -24.88
CA VAL A 691 4.86 0.44 -23.75
C VAL A 691 4.06 0.17 -22.47
N TRP A 692 4.69 -0.40 -21.46
CA TRP A 692 4.07 -0.68 -20.16
C TRP A 692 5.07 -0.56 -19.01
N TYR A 693 4.56 -0.64 -17.79
CA TYR A 693 5.37 -0.70 -16.58
C TYR A 693 5.18 -2.05 -15.88
N GLU A 694 6.23 -2.52 -15.21
CA GLU A 694 6.20 -3.61 -14.24
C GLU A 694 6.84 -3.07 -12.94
N TRP A 695 6.34 -3.46 -11.76
CA TRP A 695 6.87 -2.97 -10.48
C TRP A 695 6.80 -4.01 -9.36
N MET A 696 7.71 -3.91 -8.39
CA MET A 696 7.86 -4.82 -7.26
C MET A 696 8.54 -4.11 -6.09
N ALA A 697 8.33 -4.56 -4.85
CA ALA A 697 9.09 -4.12 -3.69
C ALA A 697 9.48 -5.28 -2.75
N GLU A 698 10.61 -5.11 -2.06
CA GLU A 698 11.18 -6.03 -1.07
C GLU A 698 11.52 -5.28 0.23
N SER A 699 11.20 -5.84 1.39
CA SER A 699 11.55 -5.25 2.69
C SER A 699 12.65 -6.03 3.39
N PHE A 700 13.59 -5.30 4.00
CA PHE A 700 14.77 -5.81 4.67
C PHE A 700 14.95 -5.19 6.06
N LEU A 701 15.56 -5.92 6.99
CA LEU A 701 16.10 -5.38 8.25
C LEU A 701 17.63 -5.30 8.18
N PRO A 702 18.25 -4.20 8.65
CA PRO A 702 19.70 -4.10 8.80
C PRO A 702 20.21 -5.01 9.92
N CYS A 703 21.41 -5.57 9.76
CA CYS A 703 22.07 -6.42 10.75
C CYS A 703 23.49 -5.92 11.02
N VAL A 704 23.70 -5.39 12.23
CA VAL A 704 24.99 -4.92 12.73
C VAL A 704 25.76 -6.10 13.33
N VAL A 705 26.92 -6.45 12.76
CA VAL A 705 27.82 -7.48 13.28
C VAL A 705 28.98 -6.79 14.00
N ALA A 706 28.79 -6.49 15.28
CA ALA A 706 29.75 -5.73 16.07
C ALA A 706 31.15 -6.38 16.12
N GLY A 707 32.17 -5.65 15.64
CA GLY A 707 33.57 -6.04 15.73
C GLY A 707 34.10 -6.06 17.18
N ASN A 708 34.24 -7.25 17.76
CA ASN A 708 34.71 -7.42 19.14
C ASN A 708 36.18 -6.97 19.31
N SER A 709 36.39 -5.76 19.82
CA SER A 709 37.69 -5.26 20.24
C SER A 709 37.78 -5.11 21.77
N ALA A 710 38.84 -5.74 22.32
CA ALA A 710 39.46 -5.53 23.64
C ALA A 710 39.19 -6.52 24.80
N ALA A 711 40.31 -7.10 25.25
CA ALA A 711 40.71 -7.42 26.63
C ALA A 711 39.83 -8.33 27.53
N VAL A 712 40.41 -9.47 27.90
CA VAL A 712 39.96 -10.40 28.94
C VAL A 712 40.13 -9.81 30.35
N PRO A 713 39.11 -9.94 31.22
CA PRO A 713 39.31 -10.10 32.66
C PRO A 713 38.81 -11.48 33.17
N SER A 714 39.52 -12.05 34.14
CA SER A 714 39.26 -13.37 34.74
C SER A 714 38.08 -13.39 35.76
N PRO A 715 37.49 -14.55 36.09
CA PRO A 715 36.11 -14.64 36.59
C PRO A 715 35.94 -14.89 38.11
N THR A 716 34.91 -14.29 38.73
CA THR A 716 34.36 -14.74 40.03
C THR A 716 32.83 -14.54 40.18
N LYS A 717 32.09 -15.61 39.85
CA LYS A 717 30.91 -16.22 40.53
C LYS A 717 29.70 -15.39 41.06
N SER A 718 28.52 -15.90 40.66
CA SER A 718 27.18 -15.85 41.31
C SER A 718 26.39 -14.53 41.23
N ASN A 719 25.07 -14.50 41.04
CA ASN A 719 24.06 -15.58 41.15
C ASN A 719 22.96 -15.52 40.06
N THR A 720 22.28 -16.65 39.86
CA THR A 720 21.20 -16.90 38.88
C THR A 720 19.80 -16.41 39.28
N LEU A 721 18.96 -16.11 38.28
CA LEU A 721 17.51 -16.39 38.09
C LEU A 721 17.02 -15.42 36.97
N GLY A 722 16.26 -15.78 35.93
CA GLY A 722 15.56 -17.02 35.55
C GLY A 722 14.18 -16.67 34.93
N VAL A 723 13.65 -17.46 33.98
CA VAL A 723 12.34 -17.33 33.27
C VAL A 723 12.38 -16.36 32.04
N SER A 724 12.16 -16.73 30.76
CA SER A 724 11.24 -17.67 30.04
C SER A 724 9.84 -17.06 29.78
N LEU A 725 9.17 -17.13 28.63
CA LEU A 725 9.45 -17.61 27.25
C LEU A 725 8.36 -17.01 26.33
N GLY A 726 8.58 -17.02 25.00
CA GLY A 726 7.49 -17.11 24.03
C GLY A 726 7.32 -15.92 23.08
N ASN A 727 7.85 -16.06 21.87
CA ASN A 727 7.32 -15.38 20.70
C ASN A 727 7.50 -16.28 19.48
N GLN A 728 6.42 -16.54 18.73
CA GLN A 728 6.42 -17.30 17.48
C GLN A 728 5.73 -16.47 16.40
N MET A 729 6.44 -16.23 15.30
CA MET A 729 6.03 -16.40 13.90
C MET A 729 7.22 -15.95 13.03
N LEU A 730 7.60 -16.75 12.02
CA LEU A 730 8.79 -16.54 11.18
C LEU A 730 8.41 -16.53 9.67
N PRO A 731 9.18 -15.85 8.80
CA PRO A 731 8.77 -15.51 7.42
C PRO A 731 9.32 -16.41 6.31
N SER A 732 8.77 -16.26 5.09
CA SER A 732 9.21 -16.96 3.86
C SER A 732 9.22 -16.06 2.60
N PRO A 733 9.96 -16.44 1.52
CA PRO A 733 10.60 -15.49 0.58
C PRO A 733 10.18 -15.65 -0.92
N MET A 734 10.79 -14.88 -1.83
CA MET A 734 10.38 -14.63 -3.25
C MET A 734 11.02 -15.56 -4.30
N LEU A 735 10.93 -15.17 -5.60
CA LEU A 735 12.09 -15.16 -6.53
C LEU A 735 12.04 -14.08 -7.64
N ASP A 736 13.22 -13.67 -8.15
CA ASP A 736 13.49 -12.53 -9.05
C ASP A 736 13.47 -12.79 -10.57
N ALA A 737 13.39 -11.70 -11.33
CA ALA A 737 13.70 -11.60 -12.76
C ALA A 737 15.13 -11.01 -13.03
N PRO A 738 15.76 -11.24 -14.22
CA PRO A 738 17.21 -11.13 -14.38
C PRO A 738 17.73 -9.87 -15.13
N SER A 739 18.88 -9.37 -14.67
CA SER A 739 19.52 -8.10 -15.03
C SER A 739 20.46 -8.11 -16.26
N GLY A 740 20.93 -6.90 -16.65
CA GLY A 740 22.09 -6.66 -17.53
C GLY A 740 21.86 -5.61 -18.62
N TRP A 741 22.72 -4.61 -18.87
CA TRP A 741 23.96 -4.19 -18.18
C TRP A 741 24.16 -2.67 -18.32
N GLY A 742 24.25 -1.97 -17.19
CA GLY A 742 24.96 -0.70 -17.04
C GLY A 742 25.69 -0.80 -15.71
N GLN A 743 27.01 -0.55 -15.66
CA GLN A 743 27.92 -0.97 -14.59
C GLN A 743 27.32 -0.91 -13.17
N ALA A 744 26.75 -2.03 -12.72
CA ALA A 744 26.57 -2.29 -11.31
C ALA A 744 27.98 -2.38 -10.73
N ARG A 745 28.40 -1.35 -9.98
CA ARG A 745 29.56 -1.49 -9.13
C ARG A 745 29.26 -2.64 -8.18
N SER A 746 30.19 -3.59 -8.08
CA SER A 746 30.14 -4.59 -7.01
C SER A 746 30.54 -3.88 -5.71
N ASP A 747 29.66 -3.01 -5.21
CA ASP A 747 29.91 -2.24 -4.01
C ASP A 747 29.70 -3.14 -2.79
N SER A 748 30.70 -4.00 -2.55
CA SER A 748 31.11 -4.31 -1.20
C SER A 748 31.61 -3.00 -0.56
N TYR A 749 30.68 -2.20 -0.05
CA TYR A 749 30.99 -1.08 0.83
C TYR A 749 31.65 -1.66 2.09
N PHE A 750 32.98 -1.57 2.14
CA PHE A 750 33.69 -1.61 3.40
C PHE A 750 33.39 -0.28 4.10
N SER A 751 32.90 -0.32 5.34
CA SER A 751 33.03 0.85 6.20
C SER A 751 34.51 1.20 6.34
N ALA A 752 34.84 2.43 6.75
CA ALA A 752 36.22 2.83 7.02
C ALA A 752 36.91 1.97 8.09
N GLU A 753 36.14 1.15 8.83
CA GLU A 753 36.58 0.26 9.90
C GLU A 753 36.46 -1.24 9.54
N GLY A 754 36.00 -1.58 8.33
CA GLY A 754 36.06 -2.94 7.77
C GLY A 754 34.91 -3.89 8.13
N GLU A 755 33.81 -3.39 8.67
CA GLU A 755 32.62 -4.22 8.97
C GLU A 755 31.86 -4.59 7.69
N ARG A 756 31.34 -5.83 7.64
CA ARG A 756 30.43 -6.31 6.59
C ARG A 756 29.00 -6.17 7.08
N GLU A 757 28.29 -5.19 6.55
CA GLU A 757 26.88 -5.01 6.86
C GLU A 757 26.02 -6.05 6.14
N LEU A 758 25.17 -6.76 6.89
CA LEU A 758 24.25 -7.77 6.36
C LEU A 758 22.82 -7.23 6.41
N ARG A 759 21.97 -7.63 5.46
CA ARG A 759 20.53 -7.35 5.47
C ARG A 759 19.74 -8.66 5.48
N VAL A 760 18.67 -8.73 6.26
CA VAL A 760 17.75 -9.87 6.32
C VAL A 760 16.46 -9.51 5.60
N LYS A 761 16.09 -10.24 4.56
CA LYS A 761 14.80 -10.06 3.88
C LYS A 761 13.66 -10.53 4.79
N ILE A 762 12.63 -9.69 4.94
CA ILE A 762 11.49 -9.93 5.84
C ILE A 762 10.14 -9.92 5.13
N GLY A 763 10.04 -9.33 3.93
CA GLY A 763 8.78 -9.27 3.18
C GLY A 763 8.98 -8.86 1.73
N GLN A 764 7.92 -8.97 0.94
CA GLN A 764 7.91 -8.61 -0.47
C GLN A 764 6.48 -8.44 -1.01
N THR A 765 6.38 -7.86 -2.21
CA THR A 765 5.16 -7.89 -3.04
C THR A 765 5.29 -8.99 -4.09
N ALA A 766 4.19 -9.65 -4.45
CA ALA A 766 4.21 -10.62 -5.55
C ALA A 766 4.51 -9.95 -6.91
N LEU A 767 5.62 -10.34 -7.54
CA LEU A 767 5.79 -10.27 -8.99
C LEU A 767 5.33 -11.64 -9.53
N HIS A 768 4.39 -11.67 -10.48
CA HIS A 768 3.82 -12.95 -10.95
C HIS A 768 4.90 -13.83 -11.61
N ASN A 769 5.22 -14.96 -10.96
CA ASN A 769 6.37 -15.82 -11.30
C ASN A 769 6.01 -17.00 -12.23
N PRO A 770 6.99 -17.58 -12.95
CA PRO A 770 6.79 -18.70 -13.87
C PRO A 770 6.59 -20.05 -13.14
N GLY A 771 6.09 -21.06 -13.85
CA GLY A 771 5.67 -22.35 -13.28
C GLY A 771 6.77 -23.10 -12.50
N ALA A 772 6.38 -23.64 -11.34
CA ALA A 772 7.21 -24.35 -10.38
C ALA A 772 6.77 -25.83 -10.19
N LEU A 773 7.58 -26.60 -9.47
CA LEU A 773 7.20 -27.90 -8.89
C LEU A 773 6.75 -27.68 -7.43
N PRO A 774 5.84 -28.49 -6.88
CA PRO A 774 5.45 -28.37 -5.48
C PRO A 774 6.63 -28.56 -4.53
N GLY A 775 6.74 -27.70 -3.50
CA GLY A 775 7.76 -27.77 -2.48
C GLY A 775 8.16 -26.43 -1.87
N GLY A 776 8.09 -26.35 -0.54
CA GLY A 776 8.59 -25.24 0.28
C GLY A 776 9.75 -25.62 1.21
N LYS A 777 9.78 -25.02 2.40
CA LYS A 777 10.86 -25.17 3.39
C LYS A 777 10.58 -26.35 4.33
N THR A 778 11.64 -27.03 4.77
CA THR A 778 11.54 -28.02 5.85
C THR A 778 11.08 -27.37 7.16
N ASP A 779 9.94 -27.84 7.67
CA ASP A 779 9.44 -27.50 9.00
C ASP A 779 10.23 -28.27 10.08
N PRO A 780 10.45 -27.71 11.29
CA PRO A 780 11.07 -28.45 12.41
C PRO A 780 10.40 -29.79 12.77
N MET A 781 9.15 -30.02 12.38
CA MET A 781 8.41 -31.29 12.56
C MET A 781 8.56 -32.27 11.39
N ASP A 782 9.13 -31.86 10.24
CA ASP A 782 9.32 -32.74 9.09
C ASP A 782 10.46 -33.75 9.34
N ALA A 783 10.13 -35.05 9.36
CA ALA A 783 11.08 -36.11 9.68
C ALA A 783 12.18 -36.35 8.61
N SER A 784 12.03 -35.79 7.41
CA SER A 784 13.00 -35.90 6.30
C SER A 784 12.63 -34.95 5.14
N PRO A 785 13.54 -34.69 4.17
CA PRO A 785 13.20 -33.95 2.95
C PRO A 785 12.05 -34.57 2.15
N VAL A 786 11.87 -35.90 2.24
CA VAL A 786 10.73 -36.61 1.63
C VAL A 786 9.41 -36.26 2.34
N ALA A 787 9.44 -36.13 3.67
CA ALA A 787 8.27 -35.72 4.45
C ALA A 787 7.88 -34.26 4.12
N THR A 788 8.86 -33.35 4.04
CA THR A 788 8.65 -31.96 3.59
C THR A 788 7.98 -31.93 2.21
N ALA A 789 8.58 -32.56 1.19
CA ALA A 789 8.04 -32.50 -0.17
C ALA A 789 6.65 -33.13 -0.31
N LEU A 790 6.33 -34.14 0.51
CA LEU A 790 4.99 -34.71 0.58
C LEU A 790 4.01 -33.73 1.24
N ARG A 791 4.34 -33.16 2.41
CA ARG A 791 3.48 -32.16 3.09
C ARG A 791 3.15 -31.00 2.15
N GLU A 792 4.16 -30.38 1.57
CA GLU A 792 4.03 -29.24 0.66
C GLU A 792 3.17 -29.60 -0.58
N ALA A 793 3.37 -30.78 -1.18
CA ALA A 793 2.51 -31.24 -2.26
C ALA A 793 1.05 -31.55 -1.82
N SER A 794 0.82 -31.93 -0.56
CA SER A 794 -0.53 -32.04 0.01
C SER A 794 -1.19 -30.68 0.19
N GLU A 795 -0.41 -29.66 0.56
CA GLU A 795 -0.87 -28.29 0.84
C GLU A 795 -1.12 -27.51 -0.45
N GLU A 796 -0.16 -27.49 -1.39
CA GLU A 796 -0.24 -26.73 -2.65
C GLU A 796 -1.24 -27.31 -3.67
N ILE A 797 -1.19 -28.63 -3.91
CA ILE A 797 -1.90 -29.29 -5.02
C ILE A 797 -2.89 -30.38 -4.56
N GLY A 798 -3.11 -30.51 -3.26
CA GLY A 798 -4.05 -31.49 -2.70
C GLY A 798 -3.62 -32.95 -2.91
N LEU A 799 -2.31 -33.23 -3.00
CA LEU A 799 -1.79 -34.58 -3.18
C LEU A 799 -2.17 -35.48 -1.99
N PRO A 800 -2.96 -36.55 -2.17
CA PRO A 800 -3.48 -37.32 -1.04
C PRO A 800 -2.37 -38.16 -0.40
N ILE A 801 -2.07 -37.88 0.87
CA ILE A 801 -0.98 -38.52 1.62
C ILE A 801 -1.52 -39.10 2.95
N PRO A 802 -1.18 -40.35 3.31
CA PRO A 802 -0.44 -41.33 2.52
C PRO A 802 -1.28 -41.94 1.37
N SER A 803 -0.67 -42.20 0.22
CA SER A 803 -1.31 -42.90 -0.91
C SER A 803 -0.44 -44.06 -1.42
N PRO A 804 -1.00 -45.27 -1.63
CA PRO A 804 -0.26 -46.42 -2.16
C PRO A 804 0.11 -46.28 -3.64
N ALA A 805 -0.40 -45.25 -4.33
CA ALA A 805 -0.04 -44.96 -5.72
C ALA A 805 1.30 -44.20 -5.85
N ILE A 806 1.81 -43.62 -4.75
CA ILE A 806 2.99 -42.75 -4.76
C ILE A 806 4.21 -43.54 -4.27
N HIS A 807 5.16 -43.80 -5.18
CA HIS A 807 6.38 -44.56 -4.91
C HIS A 807 7.58 -43.62 -4.95
N ILE A 808 8.16 -43.28 -3.80
CA ILE A 808 9.37 -42.45 -3.75
C ILE A 808 10.54 -43.21 -4.39
N LEU A 809 11.10 -42.67 -5.47
CA LEU A 809 12.25 -43.25 -6.16
C LEU A 809 13.57 -42.84 -5.51
N GLY A 810 13.65 -41.63 -4.98
CA GLY A 810 14.83 -41.12 -4.28
C GLY A 810 14.96 -39.60 -4.30
N LEU A 811 16.11 -39.12 -3.84
CA LEU A 811 16.51 -37.72 -3.86
C LEU A 811 17.49 -37.48 -5.03
N LEU A 812 17.41 -36.32 -5.68
CA LEU A 812 18.48 -35.84 -6.56
C LEU A 812 19.50 -35.02 -5.74
N SER A 813 20.69 -34.82 -6.31
CA SER A 813 21.68 -33.89 -5.76
C SER A 813 21.03 -32.51 -5.51
N PRO A 814 21.29 -31.85 -4.36
CA PRO A 814 20.74 -30.53 -4.10
C PRO A 814 21.18 -29.50 -5.14
N PHE A 815 20.24 -28.65 -5.54
CA PHE A 815 20.52 -27.48 -6.37
C PHE A 815 20.57 -26.22 -5.50
N VAL A 816 21.29 -25.20 -5.97
CA VAL A 816 21.32 -23.89 -5.33
C VAL A 816 20.35 -22.98 -6.08
N SER A 817 19.31 -22.48 -5.40
CA SER A 817 18.40 -21.50 -5.98
C SER A 817 19.12 -20.16 -6.24
N TYR A 818 18.49 -19.25 -6.98
CA TYR A 818 19.02 -17.90 -7.17
C TYR A 818 19.30 -17.18 -5.82
N TYR A 819 18.49 -17.45 -4.78
CA TYR A 819 18.69 -16.98 -3.41
C TYR A 819 19.57 -17.85 -2.52
N LYS A 820 20.35 -18.75 -3.11
CA LYS A 820 21.33 -19.56 -2.37
C LYS A 820 20.67 -20.52 -1.37
N LEU A 821 19.38 -20.82 -1.55
CA LEU A 821 18.71 -21.89 -0.82
C LEU A 821 19.14 -23.23 -1.44
N ALA A 822 19.51 -24.20 -0.60
CA ALA A 822 19.76 -25.56 -1.04
C ALA A 822 18.42 -26.30 -1.18
N VAL A 823 18.01 -26.58 -2.41
CA VAL A 823 16.77 -27.26 -2.75
C VAL A 823 17.09 -28.71 -3.08
N THR A 824 16.52 -29.66 -2.34
CA THR A 824 16.75 -31.10 -2.54
C THR A 824 15.55 -31.71 -3.28
N PRO A 825 15.65 -32.04 -4.57
CA PRO A 825 14.50 -32.53 -5.33
C PRO A 825 14.14 -33.97 -4.92
N VAL A 826 12.87 -34.20 -4.59
CA VAL A 826 12.33 -35.53 -4.32
C VAL A 826 11.65 -36.05 -5.59
N VAL A 827 12.03 -37.24 -6.06
CA VAL A 827 11.44 -37.86 -7.24
C VAL A 827 10.52 -39.00 -6.82
N ALA A 828 9.27 -38.94 -7.26
CA ALA A 828 8.27 -39.98 -7.04
C ALA A 828 7.76 -40.54 -8.38
N PHE A 829 7.49 -41.84 -8.41
CA PHE A 829 6.75 -42.52 -9.47
C PHE A 829 5.30 -42.70 -9.03
N LEU A 830 4.36 -42.23 -9.86
CA LEU A 830 2.94 -42.41 -9.65
C LEU A 830 2.45 -43.64 -10.43
N SER A 831 2.06 -44.70 -9.73
CA SER A 831 1.62 -45.96 -10.35
C SER A 831 0.17 -45.95 -10.83
N ASP A 832 -0.63 -44.96 -10.40
CA ASP A 832 -2.01 -44.74 -10.83
C ASP A 832 -2.22 -43.27 -11.22
N LEU A 833 -2.37 -43.03 -12.52
CA LEU A 833 -2.52 -41.68 -13.08
C LEU A 833 -3.90 -41.05 -12.82
N THR A 834 -4.92 -41.82 -12.41
CA THR A 834 -6.24 -41.24 -12.09
C THR A 834 -6.20 -40.30 -10.89
N LEU A 835 -5.16 -40.41 -10.06
CA LEU A 835 -4.88 -39.50 -8.96
C LEU A 835 -4.63 -38.06 -9.45
N LEU A 836 -4.12 -37.85 -10.68
CA LEU A 836 -3.94 -36.52 -11.26
C LEU A 836 -5.27 -35.80 -11.52
N GLU A 837 -6.35 -36.53 -11.78
CA GLU A 837 -7.70 -35.97 -11.99
C GLU A 837 -8.33 -35.44 -10.68
N HIS A 838 -7.75 -35.79 -9.53
CA HIS A 838 -8.26 -35.46 -8.20
C HIS A 838 -7.46 -34.37 -7.49
N LEU A 839 -6.35 -33.91 -8.07
CA LEU A 839 -5.56 -32.79 -7.56
C LEU A 839 -6.39 -31.51 -7.54
N LYS A 840 -6.16 -30.66 -6.54
CA LYS A 840 -6.85 -29.39 -6.35
C LYS A 840 -5.84 -28.32 -5.95
N PRO A 841 -5.74 -27.21 -6.69
CA PRO A 841 -4.88 -26.11 -6.26
C PRO A 841 -5.40 -25.50 -4.96
N ASN A 842 -4.51 -25.19 -4.03
CA ASN A 842 -4.78 -24.22 -2.98
C ASN A 842 -4.84 -22.82 -3.63
N PRO A 843 -6.00 -22.13 -3.66
CA PRO A 843 -6.13 -20.83 -4.34
C PRO A 843 -5.31 -19.71 -3.68
N GLU A 844 -4.74 -19.93 -2.49
CA GLU A 844 -3.82 -18.99 -1.83
C GLU A 844 -2.39 -19.06 -2.40
N GLU A 845 -2.01 -20.17 -3.06
CA GLU A 845 -0.64 -20.43 -3.50
C GLU A 845 -0.51 -20.84 -4.98
N VAL A 846 -1.52 -21.53 -5.53
CA VAL A 846 -1.49 -22.15 -6.87
C VAL A 846 -2.69 -21.69 -7.71
N ASP A 847 -2.43 -21.05 -8.85
CA ASP A 847 -3.46 -20.59 -9.80
C ASP A 847 -3.92 -21.70 -10.76
N GLU A 848 -2.99 -22.45 -11.36
CA GLU A 848 -3.29 -23.51 -12.33
C GLU A 848 -2.36 -24.72 -12.18
N ILE A 849 -2.92 -25.92 -12.02
CA ILE A 849 -2.17 -27.18 -12.08
C ILE A 849 -2.05 -27.66 -13.54
N PHE A 850 -0.82 -27.99 -13.94
CA PHE A 850 -0.54 -28.60 -15.23
C PHE A 850 0.63 -29.57 -15.15
N ASP A 851 0.69 -30.47 -16.12
CA ASP A 851 1.75 -31.46 -16.31
C ASP A 851 2.47 -31.25 -17.65
N HIS A 852 3.70 -31.76 -17.75
CA HIS A 852 4.53 -31.63 -18.94
C HIS A 852 5.30 -32.95 -19.20
N PRO A 853 5.42 -33.42 -20.46
CA PRO A 853 6.15 -34.65 -20.75
C PRO A 853 7.64 -34.51 -20.39
N LEU A 854 8.14 -35.31 -19.45
CA LEU A 854 9.52 -35.22 -18.97
C LEU A 854 10.55 -35.40 -20.11
N GLU A 855 10.25 -36.23 -21.11
CA GLU A 855 11.13 -36.40 -22.29
C GLU A 855 11.25 -35.12 -23.14
N ALA A 856 10.21 -34.28 -23.18
CA ALA A 856 10.24 -33.02 -23.92
C ALA A 856 11.20 -32.00 -23.28
N ILE A 857 11.61 -32.19 -22.03
CA ILE A 857 12.69 -31.39 -21.43
C ILE A 857 14.05 -31.70 -22.10
N LEU A 858 14.26 -32.90 -22.65
CA LEU A 858 15.48 -33.22 -23.43
C LEU A 858 15.38 -32.78 -24.90
N SER A 859 14.18 -32.89 -25.48
CA SER A 859 13.87 -32.66 -26.89
C SER A 859 12.56 -31.84 -27.01
N PRO A 860 12.63 -30.50 -26.95
CA PRO A 860 11.45 -29.62 -26.78
C PRO A 860 10.32 -29.79 -27.79
N GLU A 861 10.65 -30.16 -29.01
CA GLU A 861 9.70 -30.44 -30.10
C GLU A 861 8.73 -31.59 -29.76
N LEU A 862 9.14 -32.51 -28.87
CA LEU A 862 8.28 -33.59 -28.40
C LEU A 862 7.07 -33.08 -27.61
N ALA A 863 7.11 -31.86 -27.05
CA ALA A 863 5.98 -31.27 -26.34
C ALA A 863 4.70 -31.20 -27.20
N ALA A 864 4.82 -30.99 -28.52
CA ALA A 864 3.69 -30.98 -29.44
C ALA A 864 3.06 -32.37 -29.66
N THR A 865 3.84 -33.45 -29.52
CA THR A 865 3.40 -34.81 -29.86
C THR A 865 2.99 -35.63 -28.63
N LEU A 866 3.74 -35.46 -27.54
CA LEU A 866 3.58 -36.15 -26.26
C LEU A 866 2.66 -35.43 -25.27
N ALA A 867 2.09 -34.27 -25.64
CA ALA A 867 1.20 -33.49 -24.77
C ALA A 867 0.15 -34.37 -24.07
N PRO A 868 -0.04 -34.21 -22.74
CA PRO A 868 -0.84 -35.11 -21.91
C PRO A 868 -2.32 -35.10 -22.28
N ARG A 869 -3.07 -36.13 -21.83
CA ARG A 869 -4.48 -36.33 -22.20
C ARG A 869 -5.41 -35.93 -21.04
N PRO A 870 -6.58 -35.30 -21.33
CA PRO A 870 -7.03 -34.81 -22.63
C PRO A 870 -6.12 -33.69 -23.17
N ARG A 871 -5.82 -33.71 -24.47
CA ARG A 871 -4.81 -32.85 -25.11
C ARG A 871 -5.17 -31.36 -24.99
N ARG A 872 -4.67 -30.72 -23.92
CA ARG A 872 -4.58 -29.26 -23.84
C ARG A 872 -3.53 -28.79 -24.86
N PRO A 873 -3.83 -27.82 -25.73
CA PRO A 873 -2.84 -27.25 -26.63
C PRO A 873 -1.78 -26.48 -25.83
N LEU A 874 -0.56 -26.40 -26.36
CA LEU A 874 0.47 -25.51 -25.82
C LEU A 874 -0.02 -24.05 -25.90
N SER A 875 0.39 -23.21 -24.95
CA SER A 875 0.05 -21.79 -24.89
C SER A 875 0.38 -21.10 -26.21
N GLU A 876 -0.49 -20.19 -26.69
CA GLU A 876 -0.38 -19.62 -28.03
C GLU A 876 0.95 -18.86 -28.22
N ARG A 877 1.59 -19.01 -29.40
CA ARG A 877 2.89 -18.38 -29.67
C ARG A 877 2.71 -16.87 -29.83
N GLY A 878 3.50 -16.08 -29.13
CA GLY A 878 3.34 -14.63 -29.05
C GLY A 878 2.25 -14.19 -28.08
N SER A 879 1.54 -15.11 -27.44
CA SER A 879 0.65 -14.78 -26.32
C SER A 879 1.45 -14.41 -25.08
N GLU A 880 0.77 -13.81 -24.11
CA GLU A 880 1.31 -13.47 -22.81
C GLU A 880 2.05 -14.63 -22.11
N LYS A 881 1.54 -15.86 -22.29
CA LYS A 881 2.08 -17.09 -21.68
C LYS A 881 3.27 -17.69 -22.45
N TRP A 882 3.49 -17.32 -23.72
CA TRP A 882 4.70 -17.67 -24.49
C TRP A 882 5.11 -16.56 -25.46
N ARG A 883 5.79 -15.55 -24.91
CA ARG A 883 6.23 -14.32 -25.62
C ARG A 883 7.52 -14.49 -26.45
N TYR A 884 8.10 -15.70 -26.51
CA TYR A 884 9.41 -15.95 -27.13
C TYR A 884 9.26 -16.37 -28.61
N GLU A 885 10.18 -15.92 -29.46
CA GLU A 885 10.22 -16.29 -30.88
C GLU A 885 10.41 -17.79 -31.14
N PRO A 886 11.35 -18.50 -30.46
CA PRO A 886 11.46 -19.96 -30.58
C PRO A 886 10.17 -20.68 -30.19
N GLU A 887 9.82 -21.73 -30.93
CA GLU A 887 8.49 -22.33 -30.83
C GLU A 887 8.29 -23.20 -29.58
N TYR A 888 9.34 -23.81 -29.02
CA TYR A 888 9.25 -24.77 -27.91
C TYR A 888 10.21 -24.49 -26.76
N HIS A 889 11.39 -23.92 -27.05
CA HIS A 889 12.46 -23.73 -26.08
C HIS A 889 13.25 -22.45 -26.35
N TYR A 890 13.45 -21.66 -25.29
CA TYR A 890 14.23 -20.43 -25.31
C TYR A 890 15.36 -20.50 -24.27
N MET A 891 16.49 -19.84 -24.58
CA MET A 891 17.66 -19.77 -23.71
C MET A 891 18.10 -18.31 -23.54
N LYS A 892 18.46 -17.92 -22.31
CA LYS A 892 19.10 -16.62 -22.01
C LYS A 892 20.29 -16.84 -21.11
N ASP A 893 21.46 -16.35 -21.53
CA ASP A 893 22.67 -16.34 -20.70
C ASP A 893 22.71 -15.08 -19.82
N SER A 894 23.15 -15.23 -18.58
CA SER A 894 23.18 -14.20 -17.54
C SER A 894 24.31 -14.47 -16.53
N THR A 895 24.73 -13.47 -15.76
CA THR A 895 25.73 -13.65 -14.70
C THR A 895 25.08 -14.03 -13.36
N TRP A 896 25.75 -14.91 -12.62
CA TRP A 896 25.27 -15.51 -11.37
C TRP A 896 26.38 -15.55 -10.30
N LEU A 897 26.37 -16.54 -9.41
CA LEU A 897 27.27 -16.68 -8.25
C LEU A 897 28.75 -16.42 -8.62
N HIS A 898 29.39 -15.50 -7.90
CA HIS A 898 30.78 -15.08 -8.12
C HIS A 898 31.10 -14.61 -9.56
N GLY A 899 30.10 -14.14 -10.30
CA GLY A 899 30.28 -13.67 -11.68
C GLY A 899 30.35 -14.79 -12.73
N SER A 900 30.05 -16.03 -12.37
CA SER A 900 29.94 -17.13 -13.34
C SER A 900 28.79 -16.91 -14.31
N TRP A 901 28.91 -17.39 -15.54
CA TRP A 901 27.77 -17.43 -16.45
C TRP A 901 26.78 -18.53 -16.04
N TYR A 902 25.49 -18.26 -16.26
CA TYR A 902 24.37 -19.16 -16.05
C TYR A 902 23.44 -19.07 -17.25
N ARG A 903 23.11 -20.23 -17.83
CA ARG A 903 22.18 -20.37 -18.94
C ARG A 903 20.79 -20.71 -18.41
N MET A 904 19.87 -19.76 -18.49
CA MET A 904 18.48 -19.99 -18.15
C MET A 904 17.73 -20.66 -19.31
N HIS A 905 17.24 -21.88 -19.10
CA HIS A 905 16.34 -22.55 -20.03
C HIS A 905 14.88 -22.15 -19.74
N LYS A 906 14.06 -22.05 -20.80
CA LYS A 906 12.61 -21.86 -20.72
C LYS A 906 11.91 -22.80 -21.70
N PHE A 907 10.99 -23.64 -21.23
CA PHE A 907 10.24 -24.60 -22.05
C PHE A 907 8.76 -24.20 -22.14
N ARG A 908 8.17 -24.31 -23.33
CA ARG A 908 6.77 -23.97 -23.59
C ARG A 908 5.85 -25.05 -23.06
N THR A 909 4.80 -24.64 -22.36
CA THR A 909 3.82 -25.54 -21.74
C THR A 909 2.41 -25.22 -22.26
N VAL A 910 1.38 -25.78 -21.64
CA VAL A 910 -0.02 -25.40 -21.87
C VAL A 910 -0.39 -24.04 -21.23
N THR A 911 0.45 -23.54 -20.33
CA THR A 911 0.25 -22.31 -19.57
C THR A 911 1.58 -21.54 -19.44
N THR A 912 2.00 -21.13 -18.25
CA THR A 912 3.29 -20.45 -18.00
C THR A 912 4.51 -21.34 -18.30
N PRO A 913 5.64 -20.77 -18.75
CA PRO A 913 6.81 -21.56 -19.14
C PRO A 913 7.55 -22.14 -17.94
N ILE A 914 7.97 -23.41 -18.03
CA ILE A 914 8.92 -24.01 -17.07
C ILE A 914 10.27 -23.33 -17.28
N SER A 915 10.85 -22.73 -16.22
CA SER A 915 12.12 -22.00 -16.34
C SER A 915 12.95 -22.00 -15.05
N GLY A 916 14.18 -21.49 -15.13
CA GLY A 916 15.04 -21.30 -13.96
C GLY A 916 15.40 -22.62 -13.27
N LEU A 917 15.43 -22.61 -11.93
CA LEU A 917 15.74 -23.77 -11.10
C LEU A 917 14.89 -25.00 -11.44
N THR A 918 13.59 -24.82 -11.64
CA THR A 918 12.64 -25.87 -12.04
C THR A 918 13.09 -26.57 -13.32
N SER A 919 13.56 -25.79 -14.29
CA SER A 919 14.07 -26.33 -15.55
C SER A 919 15.35 -27.16 -15.36
N ASP A 920 16.26 -26.75 -14.49
CA ASP A 920 17.51 -27.46 -14.22
C ASP A 920 17.33 -28.80 -13.49
N ILE A 921 16.40 -28.82 -12.53
CA ILE A 921 15.96 -30.03 -11.83
C ILE A 921 15.37 -31.02 -12.83
N LEU A 922 14.44 -30.56 -13.67
CA LEU A 922 13.78 -31.40 -14.68
C LEU A 922 14.76 -31.89 -15.75
N ILE A 923 15.75 -31.09 -16.16
CA ILE A 923 16.82 -31.54 -17.07
C ILE A 923 17.61 -32.69 -16.42
N LEU A 924 18.02 -32.57 -15.15
CA LEU A 924 18.74 -33.66 -14.48
C LEU A 924 17.86 -34.91 -14.34
N ALA A 925 16.61 -34.75 -13.90
CA ALA A 925 15.66 -35.84 -13.77
C ALA A 925 15.43 -36.58 -15.10
N ALA A 926 15.21 -35.84 -16.19
CA ALA A 926 15.02 -36.42 -17.53
C ALA A 926 16.28 -37.11 -18.03
N LYS A 927 17.47 -36.52 -17.84
CA LYS A 927 18.74 -37.15 -18.23
C LYS A 927 18.97 -38.49 -17.53
N ILE A 928 18.60 -38.60 -16.25
CA ILE A 928 18.66 -39.84 -15.48
C ILE A 928 17.61 -40.83 -15.96
N ALA A 929 16.35 -40.42 -16.08
CA ALA A 929 15.22 -41.28 -16.43
C ALA A 929 15.33 -41.89 -17.84
N TYR A 930 15.81 -41.13 -18.82
CA TYR A 930 15.93 -41.56 -20.22
C TYR A 930 17.35 -41.97 -20.64
N VAL A 931 18.34 -41.84 -19.73
CA VAL A 931 19.77 -42.12 -20.00
C VAL A 931 20.27 -41.42 -21.27
N ARG A 932 19.81 -40.18 -21.50
CA ARG A 932 20.05 -39.37 -22.70
C ARG A 932 20.48 -37.96 -22.31
N ASN A 933 21.28 -37.29 -23.16
CA ASN A 933 21.58 -35.86 -22.98
C ASN A 933 20.46 -34.98 -23.59
N THR A 934 20.56 -33.67 -23.38
CA THR A 934 19.71 -32.68 -24.05
C THR A 934 20.13 -32.52 -25.50
N ASP A 935 19.17 -32.29 -26.41
CA ASP A 935 19.45 -32.03 -27.84
C ASP A 935 19.95 -30.59 -28.08
N TYR A 936 19.80 -29.72 -27.07
CA TYR A 936 20.33 -28.35 -27.00
C TYR A 936 21.48 -28.24 -26.01
N GLU A 937 22.27 -27.17 -26.12
CA GLU A 937 23.42 -26.90 -25.26
C GLU A 937 23.00 -26.38 -23.87
N ARG A 938 23.17 -27.23 -22.84
CA ARG A 938 22.77 -26.96 -21.43
C ARG A 938 23.55 -25.83 -20.75
N TYR A 939 24.81 -25.63 -21.11
CA TYR A 939 25.72 -24.76 -20.34
C TYR A 939 26.21 -23.60 -21.21
N ALA A 940 26.30 -22.41 -20.62
CA ALA A 940 26.99 -21.29 -21.25
C ALA A 940 28.51 -21.49 -21.17
N GLU A 941 29.28 -20.73 -21.95
CA GLU A 941 30.73 -20.74 -21.85
C GLU A 941 31.17 -20.29 -20.45
N ASN A 942 31.99 -21.10 -19.76
CA ASN A 942 32.37 -20.92 -18.36
C ASN A 942 31.20 -20.98 -17.33
N HIS A 943 30.11 -21.69 -17.64
CA HIS A 943 29.03 -21.96 -16.67
C HIS A 943 29.51 -22.93 -15.57
N VAL A 944 29.38 -22.50 -14.31
CA VAL A 944 29.69 -23.28 -13.10
C VAL A 944 28.60 -24.34 -12.86
N THR A 945 28.97 -25.61 -12.79
CA THR A 945 27.98 -26.69 -12.59
C THR A 945 27.31 -26.61 -11.21
N PRO A 946 26.07 -27.14 -11.06
CA PRO A 946 25.36 -27.15 -9.77
C PRO A 946 26.18 -27.70 -8.60
N ASP A 947 27.00 -28.74 -8.81
CA ASP A 947 27.85 -29.31 -7.77
C ASP A 947 28.94 -28.35 -7.28
N ILE A 948 29.51 -27.56 -8.19
CA ILE A 948 30.51 -26.52 -7.86
C ILE A 948 29.83 -25.33 -7.18
N ALA A 949 28.66 -24.91 -7.68
CA ALA A 949 27.85 -23.85 -7.07
C ALA A 949 27.41 -24.22 -5.64
N LEU A 950 26.99 -25.47 -5.41
CA LEU A 950 26.69 -26.03 -4.09
C LEU A 950 27.96 -26.06 -3.22
N GLY A 951 29.09 -26.53 -3.74
CA GLY A 951 30.37 -26.50 -3.03
C GLY A 951 30.83 -25.08 -2.64
N TRP A 952 30.50 -24.05 -3.44
CA TRP A 952 30.75 -22.64 -3.10
C TRP A 952 29.78 -22.13 -2.03
N ALA A 953 28.48 -22.40 -2.18
CA ALA A 953 27.46 -22.04 -1.20
C ALA A 953 27.73 -22.70 0.18
N MET A 954 28.08 -23.98 0.19
CA MET A 954 28.48 -24.72 1.40
C MET A 954 29.76 -24.16 2.01
N LYS A 955 30.80 -23.82 1.22
CA LYS A 955 32.00 -23.17 1.74
C LYS A 955 31.70 -21.81 2.36
N GLN A 956 30.80 -21.03 1.76
CA GLN A 956 30.35 -19.76 2.33
C GLN A 956 29.56 -19.99 3.63
N HIS A 957 28.65 -20.97 3.67
CA HIS A 957 27.89 -21.32 4.86
C HIS A 957 28.78 -21.86 5.99
N VAL A 958 29.74 -22.73 5.69
CA VAL A 958 30.72 -23.26 6.65
C VAL A 958 31.68 -22.16 7.13
N ALA A 959 32.07 -21.19 6.29
CA ALA A 959 32.83 -20.03 6.74
C ALA A 959 32.01 -19.17 7.74
N ASN A 960 30.73 -18.93 7.45
CA ASN A 960 29.82 -18.22 8.35
C ASN A 960 29.59 -19.01 9.66
N ALA A 961 29.34 -20.32 9.58
CA ALA A 961 29.15 -21.19 10.74
C ALA A 961 30.41 -21.34 11.60
N ARG A 962 31.60 -21.41 10.98
CA ARG A 962 32.88 -21.38 11.72
C ARG A 962 33.07 -20.05 12.44
N SER A 963 32.72 -18.93 11.79
CA SER A 963 32.75 -17.59 12.40
C SER A 963 31.78 -17.50 13.59
N ALA A 964 30.58 -18.08 13.49
CA ALA A 964 29.63 -18.20 14.59
C ALA A 964 30.12 -19.13 15.72
N SER A 965 30.77 -20.25 15.39
CA SER A 965 31.33 -21.17 16.39
C SER A 965 32.51 -20.58 17.17
N GLN A 966 33.27 -19.64 16.59
CA GLN A 966 34.33 -18.92 17.28
C GLN A 966 33.82 -17.86 18.28
N LEU A 967 32.51 -17.53 18.23
CA LEU A 967 31.84 -16.70 19.23
C LEU A 967 31.27 -17.52 20.41
N GLN A 968 31.25 -18.86 20.33
CA GLN A 968 30.85 -19.74 21.42
C GLN A 968 32.08 -20.28 22.15
N GLY A 969 32.19 -19.95 23.44
CA GLY A 969 33.28 -20.44 24.30
C GLY A 969 33.23 -21.97 24.52
N PRO A 970 34.35 -22.60 24.93
CA PRO A 970 34.50 -24.05 24.91
C PRO A 970 33.82 -24.75 26.10
N SER A 971 32.50 -24.95 26.04
CA SER A 971 31.81 -26.02 26.80
C SER A 971 30.36 -26.25 26.37
N THR A 972 30.14 -27.21 25.48
CA THR A 972 29.17 -28.32 25.67
C THR A 972 29.44 -29.37 24.60
N GLU A 973 29.32 -30.65 24.96
CA GLU A 973 29.70 -31.75 24.09
C GLU A 973 28.76 -31.91 22.90
N SER A 974 29.33 -32.44 21.81
CA SER A 974 28.76 -32.67 20.51
C SER A 974 27.42 -33.41 20.49
N HIS A 975 26.42 -32.78 19.85
CA HIS A 975 25.49 -33.47 18.95
C HIS A 975 25.54 -32.86 17.53
N THR A 976 26.74 -32.49 17.10
CA THR A 976 27.08 -32.04 15.73
C THR A 976 28.03 -33.00 15.01
N GLU A 977 28.13 -34.25 15.46
CA GLU A 977 28.59 -35.36 14.62
C GLU A 977 27.38 -35.90 13.84
N GLY A 978 27.31 -35.61 12.53
CA GLY A 978 26.23 -36.09 11.67
C GLY A 978 25.92 -35.28 10.40
N LEU A 979 26.52 -34.09 10.22
CA LEU A 979 26.30 -33.22 9.04
C LEU A 979 27.62 -32.68 8.43
N ALA A 980 28.73 -33.37 8.70
CA ALA A 980 30.05 -33.09 8.11
C ALA A 980 30.67 -34.31 7.39
N ASP A 981 29.87 -35.36 7.20
CA ASP A 981 30.06 -36.46 6.23
C ASP A 981 29.07 -36.25 5.07
#